data_AF-A0AAW3W9V9-F1
#
_entry.id   AF-A0AAW3W9V9-F1
#
_cell.length_a   1.000
_cell.length_b   1.000
_cell.length_c   1.000
_cell.angle_alpha   90.00
_cell.angle_beta   90.00
_cell.angle_gamma   90.00
#
_symmetry.space_group_name_H-M   'P 1'
#
loop_
_entity.id
_entity.type
_entity.pdbx_description
1 polymer ?
#
loop_
_entity_poly.entity_id
_entity_poly.type
_entity_poly.pdbx_seq_one_letter_code
_entity_poly.pdbx_strand_id
1 'polypeptide(L)'
;MLFILEKLEESNQSLYKLLIDYEICIPIIQRDYIQGSDDEKIKFIRGRLIKDIIRTLKSSEKRLNLNIIYGVAEVEEENKGIMDSKNSTKILYPVDGQQRLTTLYLFHWFLAVRSGEINNFLRNTCGFTYTTRNSAREFFSFLMDTESSYSNEFNSIIISSKEKKYFIENVKNKIWFKSQWNNDMTILAILNVLGDFIDEKIDEKDAEMYYERLIDKNNPAIYFDIFLERKKIAENYSDTRYIRMNSRGKQLEDFENVKAILEVIEDKLEDDDEKLFVRQYDTKFIDVFYKRQVPIISLEDKTTIIEEKTKKINEESINLLMSIYNILIYMNNDAESQKEQYNDYYDYYNKIYEVSQKSEKELLEEKIFWKEYFQVLNAILKASYSNENIVNYIEEIFKKIKIVDAESSNIEDKSKIIAYVRYIYHIYMNFENEKKGKTVVLKKHGKSRYISNSDILSKISRFEYILKNLRYDEWKQNRYEEIEGLVKEIALKNDCFEYFAETRYEDILDLLKINSQNKLDIKDIKVRIKEQCIKSKIIKRTNAGYKYFFDLEERSIYGKIQYILYISEMWNDEIRNDKIKKLKKYMKISKIYFQNDSKDLELRKIFAIATIWDYKLKNILSSEEINKIAENKIDNKNKWYWDDNYYFWNDSIRNETNQKLFILKRAYDLIIDWSLMKKEKLIEFVRKHFDSNYDACWLKYALDRDYNELLKNVIEYIDNNLLISIEDIVYGRKGYMSFFPVVYYLDEKSKYQFRNEEFRDTFKSIKDTYTHISLLKFMFNLYDVNKITLEKGIIYEHSCNKKYSHYNKYNNSNINLYYKYRIEFPYIINSVVCYNGEKVKIYCFESNIYKILEYDYINSNIRKYIQANIKDYNDDIKRIDNEFYINKNYDEILEIYSDKNSEWTIHYSKYTFWQYRKQQSSFNIEEKYFKTVANGLKMEFIGLIK
;
A
#
# COMPACT_ATOMS: atom_id res chain seq x y z
N MET A 1 3.51 28.93 -35.17
CA MET A 1 2.58 30.02 -35.51
C MET A 1 3.34 31.33 -35.69
N LEU A 2 4.20 31.70 -34.74
CA LEU A 2 5.09 32.89 -34.79
C LEU A 2 5.86 33.09 -36.11
N PHE A 3 6.44 32.04 -36.70
CA PHE A 3 7.25 32.15 -37.93
C PHE A 3 6.47 32.52 -39.22
N ILE A 4 5.12 32.48 -39.18
CA ILE A 4 4.26 32.85 -40.32
C ILE A 4 3.75 34.30 -40.18
N LEU A 5 3.66 34.82 -38.95
CA LEU A 5 3.02 36.10 -38.65
C LEU A 5 3.89 37.32 -39.06
N GLU A 6 5.21 37.17 -39.20
CA GLU A 6 6.14 38.26 -39.55
C GLU A 6 5.94 38.92 -40.94
N LYS A 7 5.03 38.41 -41.78
CA LYS A 7 4.78 38.94 -43.14
C LYS A 7 3.33 39.39 -43.40
N LEU A 8 2.50 39.47 -42.37
CA LEU A 8 1.07 39.76 -42.48
C LEU A 8 0.74 41.16 -41.95
N GLU A 9 -0.22 41.83 -42.57
CA GLU A 9 -0.76 43.10 -42.04
C GLU A 9 -1.57 42.78 -40.78
N GLU A 10 -1.02 43.13 -39.61
CA GLU A 10 -1.70 43.04 -38.31
C GLU A 10 -2.48 44.34 -38.06
N SER A 11 -3.78 44.21 -37.74
CA SER A 11 -4.58 45.36 -37.31
C SER A 11 -5.69 44.94 -36.34
N ASN A 12 -6.00 45.80 -35.37
CA ASN A 12 -7.12 45.57 -34.45
C ASN A 12 -8.41 45.99 -35.16
N GLN A 13 -9.36 45.07 -35.32
CA GLN A 13 -10.62 45.32 -36.01
C GLN A 13 -11.84 44.82 -35.23
N SER A 14 -13.01 45.42 -35.51
CA SER A 14 -14.31 44.89 -35.07
C SER A 14 -14.98 44.14 -36.21
N LEU A 15 -15.96 43.29 -35.86
CA LEU A 15 -16.74 42.61 -36.89
C LEU A 15 -17.47 43.59 -37.80
N TYR A 16 -18.02 44.68 -37.25
CA TYR A 16 -18.73 45.68 -38.05
C TYR A 16 -17.84 46.32 -39.11
N LYS A 17 -16.61 46.69 -38.75
CA LYS A 17 -15.63 47.22 -39.71
C LYS A 17 -15.29 46.18 -40.78
N LEU A 18 -15.08 44.94 -40.36
CA LEU A 18 -14.77 43.85 -41.27
C LEU A 18 -15.89 43.58 -42.29
N LEU A 19 -17.15 43.65 -41.85
CA LEU A 19 -18.35 43.49 -42.68
C LEU A 19 -18.61 44.69 -43.60
N ILE A 20 -18.10 45.88 -43.30
CA ILE A 20 -18.15 47.01 -44.24
C ILE A 20 -17.18 46.78 -45.39
N ASP A 21 -15.99 46.27 -45.09
CA ASP A 21 -14.90 46.15 -46.05
C ASP A 21 -14.98 44.87 -46.90
N TYR A 22 -15.57 43.79 -46.35
CA TYR A 22 -15.58 42.46 -46.97
C TYR A 22 -16.92 41.73 -46.78
N GLU A 23 -17.32 40.97 -47.80
CA GLU A 23 -18.26 39.86 -47.63
C GLU A 23 -17.51 38.67 -47.03
N ILE A 24 -17.98 38.17 -45.88
CA ILE A 24 -17.33 37.05 -45.19
C ILE A 24 -17.97 35.73 -45.64
N CYS A 25 -17.17 34.86 -46.27
CA CYS A 25 -17.61 33.59 -46.83
C CYS A 25 -16.92 32.43 -46.11
N ILE A 26 -17.66 31.64 -45.31
CA ILE A 26 -17.13 30.45 -44.64
C ILE A 26 -16.91 29.31 -45.67
N PRO A 27 -15.65 28.87 -45.92
CA PRO A 27 -15.34 27.84 -46.92
C PRO A 27 -15.93 26.44 -46.63
N ILE A 28 -16.09 25.63 -47.69
CA ILE A 28 -16.72 24.29 -47.67
C ILE A 28 -15.95 23.33 -46.78
N ILE A 29 -14.62 23.41 -46.84
CA ILE A 29 -13.74 22.49 -46.13
C ILE A 29 -13.76 22.70 -44.61
N GLN A 30 -14.38 23.78 -44.15
CA GLN A 30 -14.51 24.10 -42.75
C GLN A 30 -15.68 23.38 -42.10
N ARG A 31 -15.52 23.08 -40.79
CA ARG A 31 -16.48 22.31 -39.98
C ARG A 31 -17.85 23.00 -39.89
N ASP A 32 -18.86 22.22 -39.48
CA ASP A 32 -20.16 22.76 -39.05
C ASP A 32 -19.98 23.82 -37.96
N TYR A 33 -20.95 24.74 -37.85
CA TYR A 33 -21.04 25.61 -36.69
C TYR A 33 -21.43 24.79 -35.46
N ILE A 34 -20.44 24.25 -34.75
CA ILE A 34 -20.65 23.36 -33.60
C ILE A 34 -20.83 24.13 -32.30
N GLN A 35 -20.49 25.42 -32.25
CA GLN A 35 -20.56 26.21 -31.01
C GLN A 35 -21.98 26.26 -30.44
N GLY A 36 -23.01 26.13 -31.27
CA GLY A 36 -24.41 26.02 -30.87
C GLY A 36 -24.92 24.60 -30.54
N SER A 37 -24.03 23.59 -30.50
CA SER A 37 -24.39 22.21 -30.12
C SER A 37 -24.95 22.12 -28.69
N ASP A 38 -25.79 21.12 -28.43
CA ASP A 38 -26.33 20.80 -27.09
C ASP A 38 -25.40 19.92 -26.24
N ASP A 39 -24.19 19.63 -26.72
CA ASP A 39 -23.12 19.02 -25.93
C ASP A 39 -22.81 19.85 -24.66
N GLU A 40 -22.66 19.19 -23.50
CA GLU A 40 -22.50 19.87 -22.20
C GLU A 40 -21.24 20.74 -22.13
N LYS A 41 -20.10 20.26 -22.66
CA LYS A 41 -18.84 21.03 -22.71
C LYS A 41 -19.04 22.29 -23.56
N ILE A 42 -19.61 22.13 -24.75
CA ILE A 42 -19.84 23.23 -25.70
C ILE A 42 -20.84 24.25 -25.13
N LYS A 43 -21.94 23.78 -24.53
CA LYS A 43 -22.98 24.62 -23.93
C LYS A 43 -22.41 25.49 -22.80
N PHE A 44 -21.55 24.94 -21.95
CA PHE A 44 -20.86 25.69 -20.90
C PHE A 44 -19.95 26.78 -21.48
N ILE A 45 -19.09 26.44 -22.45
CA ILE A 45 -18.17 27.38 -23.11
C ILE A 45 -18.94 28.52 -23.80
N ARG A 46 -19.98 28.18 -24.57
CA ARG A 46 -20.84 29.15 -25.24
C ARG A 46 -21.53 30.07 -24.24
N GLY A 47 -22.14 29.52 -23.19
CA GLY A 47 -22.82 30.31 -22.16
C GLY A 47 -21.88 31.30 -21.47
N ARG A 48 -20.61 30.93 -21.26
CA ARG A 48 -19.58 31.84 -20.74
C ARG A 48 -19.27 32.96 -21.72
N LEU A 49 -19.00 32.63 -22.98
CA LEU A 49 -18.69 33.64 -24.01
C LEU A 49 -19.81 34.68 -24.16
N ILE A 50 -21.07 34.22 -24.21
CA ILE A 50 -22.24 35.12 -24.34
C ILE A 50 -22.31 36.06 -23.12
N LYS A 51 -22.11 35.55 -21.91
CA LYS A 51 -22.10 36.36 -20.69
C LYS A 51 -20.96 37.38 -20.67
N ASP A 52 -19.77 37.01 -21.13
CA ASP A 52 -18.62 37.92 -21.19
C ASP A 52 -18.84 39.05 -22.21
N ILE A 53 -19.43 38.73 -23.37
CA ILE A 53 -19.87 39.69 -24.39
C ILE A 53 -20.87 40.68 -23.80
N ILE A 54 -21.96 40.19 -23.20
CA ILE A 54 -23.02 41.03 -22.63
C ILE A 54 -22.48 41.87 -21.48
N ARG A 55 -21.66 41.30 -20.58
CA ARG A 55 -21.05 42.04 -19.47
C ARG A 55 -20.16 43.17 -19.95
N THR A 56 -19.44 42.96 -21.05
CA THR A 56 -18.63 44.01 -21.69
C THR A 56 -19.52 45.11 -22.24
N LEU A 57 -20.62 44.76 -22.92
CA LEU A 57 -21.57 45.71 -23.51
C LEU A 57 -22.37 46.52 -22.47
N LYS A 58 -22.51 46.01 -21.24
CA LYS A 58 -23.07 46.76 -20.10
C LYS A 58 -22.13 47.82 -19.50
N SER A 59 -20.81 47.70 -19.72
CA SER A 59 -19.82 48.58 -19.09
C SER A 59 -19.11 49.45 -20.14
N SER A 60 -19.33 50.78 -20.08
CA SER A 60 -18.80 51.75 -21.04
C SER A 60 -17.27 51.78 -21.15
N GLU A 61 -16.55 51.36 -20.10
CA GLU A 61 -15.08 51.38 -20.04
C GLU A 61 -14.41 50.07 -20.50
N LYS A 62 -15.17 48.97 -20.57
CA LYS A 62 -14.60 47.66 -20.88
C LYS A 62 -14.65 47.36 -22.36
N ARG A 63 -13.57 46.75 -22.85
CA ARG A 63 -13.46 46.19 -24.20
C ARG A 63 -13.01 44.74 -24.11
N LEU A 64 -13.53 43.90 -25.00
CA LEU A 64 -13.22 42.48 -25.06
C LEU A 64 -12.41 42.19 -26.33
N ASN A 65 -11.18 41.70 -26.16
CA ASN A 65 -10.40 41.13 -27.27
C ASN A 65 -10.81 39.66 -27.43
N LEU A 66 -11.30 39.29 -28.61
CA LEU A 66 -11.64 37.92 -28.97
C LEU A 66 -10.45 37.14 -29.58
N ASN A 67 -9.23 37.60 -29.34
CA ASN A 67 -7.95 37.05 -29.84
C ASN A 67 -7.85 37.10 -31.37
N ILE A 68 -6.93 36.32 -31.92
CA ILE A 68 -6.53 36.36 -33.32
C ILE A 68 -7.60 35.78 -34.24
N ILE A 69 -7.84 36.46 -35.36
CA ILE A 69 -8.59 35.98 -36.54
C ILE A 69 -7.66 36.01 -37.74
N TYR A 70 -7.62 34.91 -38.48
CA TYR A 70 -6.74 34.78 -39.65
C TYR A 70 -7.57 34.40 -40.88
N GLY A 71 -7.35 35.07 -42.01
CA GLY A 71 -8.13 34.86 -43.23
C GLY A 71 -7.40 35.25 -44.51
N VAL A 72 -7.97 34.85 -45.64
CA VAL A 72 -7.46 35.16 -46.98
C VAL A 72 -8.49 36.00 -47.73
N ALA A 73 -8.11 37.21 -48.12
CA ALA A 73 -8.94 38.15 -48.88
C ALA A 73 -8.58 38.14 -50.37
N GLU A 74 -9.57 38.38 -51.23
CA GLU A 74 -9.37 38.52 -52.68
C GLU A 74 -8.62 39.83 -53.03
N VAL A 75 -7.80 39.75 -54.10
CA VAL A 75 -7.09 40.91 -54.68
C VAL A 75 -7.94 41.48 -55.82
N GLU A 76 -8.09 42.80 -55.88
CA GLU A 76 -8.73 43.48 -57.02
C GLU A 76 -7.92 43.26 -58.30
N GLU A 77 -8.58 42.87 -59.40
CA GLU A 77 -7.98 42.99 -60.74
C GLU A 77 -8.21 44.42 -61.26
N GLU A 78 -7.14 45.16 -61.51
CA GLU A 78 -7.15 46.54 -62.03
C GLU A 78 -7.78 46.69 -63.45
N ASN A 79 -8.29 45.62 -64.07
CA ASN A 79 -8.76 45.61 -65.47
C ASN A 79 -10.13 44.95 -65.70
N LYS A 80 -11.13 45.19 -64.83
CA LYS A 80 -12.54 45.05 -65.24
C LYS A 80 -13.10 46.42 -65.61
N GLY A 81 -12.94 46.75 -66.90
CA GLY A 81 -13.51 47.95 -67.50
C GLY A 81 -15.03 48.01 -67.30
N ILE A 82 -15.48 49.20 -66.86
CA ILE A 82 -16.81 49.80 -67.04
C ILE A 82 -17.92 48.78 -67.32
N MET A 83 -18.47 48.20 -66.26
CA MET A 83 -19.90 47.90 -66.12
C MET A 83 -20.21 47.79 -64.61
N ASP A 84 -21.04 48.72 -64.13
CA ASP A 84 -21.65 48.85 -62.80
C ASP A 84 -20.71 49.04 -61.58
N SER A 85 -20.20 50.27 -61.46
CA SER A 85 -19.40 50.80 -60.34
C SER A 85 -20.16 50.97 -59.01
N LYS A 86 -20.96 49.99 -58.59
CA LYS A 86 -21.60 50.00 -57.25
C LYS A 86 -21.39 48.76 -56.38
N ASN A 87 -20.95 47.62 -56.91
CA ASN A 87 -20.83 46.38 -56.11
C ASN A 87 -19.59 45.53 -56.49
N SER A 88 -18.37 46.06 -56.38
CA SER A 88 -17.16 45.20 -56.34
C SER A 88 -16.85 44.85 -54.88
N THR A 89 -17.68 44.00 -54.28
CA THR A 89 -17.52 43.56 -52.90
C THR A 89 -16.30 42.64 -52.79
N LYS A 90 -15.38 42.93 -51.85
CA LYS A 90 -14.21 42.07 -51.60
C LYS A 90 -14.64 40.86 -50.81
N ILE A 91 -14.22 39.66 -51.19
CA ILE A 91 -14.53 38.44 -50.45
C ILE A 91 -13.40 38.10 -49.48
N LEU A 92 -13.75 37.79 -48.23
CA LEU A 92 -12.85 37.29 -47.20
C LEU A 92 -13.24 35.86 -46.82
N TYR A 93 -12.28 34.95 -46.96
CA TYR A 93 -12.39 33.58 -46.50
C TYR A 93 -11.62 33.42 -45.19
N PRO A 94 -12.28 33.39 -44.01
CA PRO A 94 -11.59 33.12 -42.75
C PRO A 94 -10.99 31.72 -42.80
N VAL A 95 -9.81 31.54 -42.21
CA VAL A 95 -9.12 30.25 -42.05
C VAL A 95 -9.18 29.79 -40.60
N ASP A 96 -9.10 30.73 -39.65
CA ASP A 96 -9.34 30.51 -38.23
C ASP A 96 -10.24 31.62 -37.67
N GLY A 97 -11.00 31.31 -36.61
CA GLY A 97 -11.96 32.24 -35.99
C GLY A 97 -13.38 32.14 -36.54
N GLN A 98 -13.68 31.24 -37.48
CA GLN A 98 -15.00 31.08 -38.11
C GLN A 98 -16.17 30.93 -37.12
N GLN A 99 -16.01 30.16 -36.03
CA GLN A 99 -17.07 29.95 -35.02
C GLN A 99 -17.34 31.27 -34.26
N ARG A 100 -16.28 31.94 -33.80
CA ARG A 100 -16.33 33.26 -33.14
C ARG A 100 -17.00 34.31 -34.04
N LEU A 101 -16.61 34.36 -35.32
CA LEU A 101 -17.20 35.27 -36.31
C LEU A 101 -18.70 34.99 -36.52
N THR A 102 -19.09 33.72 -36.60
CA THR A 102 -20.50 33.33 -36.78
C THR A 102 -21.34 33.71 -35.57
N THR A 103 -20.88 33.39 -34.34
CA THR A 103 -21.59 33.78 -33.11
C THR A 103 -21.73 35.30 -33.00
N LEU A 104 -20.67 36.04 -33.29
CA LEU A 104 -20.68 37.51 -33.20
C LEU A 104 -21.58 38.12 -34.28
N TYR A 105 -21.59 37.57 -35.49
CA TYR A 105 -22.51 37.98 -36.56
C TYR A 105 -23.97 37.79 -36.16
N LEU A 106 -24.32 36.60 -35.65
CA LEU A 106 -25.67 36.31 -35.16
C LEU A 106 -26.09 37.26 -34.04
N PHE A 107 -25.14 37.66 -33.19
CA PHE A 107 -25.41 38.59 -32.11
C PHE A 107 -25.65 40.02 -32.60
N HIS A 108 -24.85 40.51 -33.56
CA HIS A 108 -25.12 41.77 -34.26
C HIS A 108 -26.50 41.76 -34.92
N TRP A 109 -26.82 40.70 -35.66
CA TRP A 109 -28.11 40.52 -36.31
C TRP A 109 -29.27 40.50 -35.29
N PHE A 110 -29.14 39.74 -34.21
CA PHE A 110 -30.14 39.65 -33.14
C PHE A 110 -30.42 41.01 -32.49
N LEU A 111 -29.37 41.77 -32.17
CA LEU A 111 -29.51 43.11 -31.59
C LEU A 111 -30.12 44.10 -32.59
N ALA A 112 -29.73 44.04 -33.87
CA ALA A 112 -30.31 44.87 -34.92
C ALA A 112 -31.82 44.58 -35.12
N VAL A 113 -32.24 43.32 -35.02
CA VAL A 113 -33.67 42.95 -35.06
C VAL A 113 -34.41 43.49 -33.83
N ARG A 114 -33.84 43.32 -32.63
CA ARG A 114 -34.45 43.78 -31.36
C ARG A 114 -34.53 45.30 -31.23
N SER A 115 -33.60 46.04 -31.84
CA SER A 115 -33.56 47.51 -31.84
C SER A 115 -34.25 48.17 -33.04
N GLY A 116 -34.78 47.38 -33.98
CA GLY A 116 -35.39 47.91 -35.20
C GLY A 116 -34.39 48.40 -36.27
N GLU A 117 -33.09 48.25 -36.04
CA GLU A 117 -32.00 48.70 -36.92
C GLU A 117 -31.59 47.69 -38.01
N ILE A 118 -32.32 46.59 -38.18
CA ILE A 118 -31.96 45.52 -39.14
C ILE A 118 -31.76 46.03 -40.59
N ASN A 119 -32.63 46.92 -41.05
CA ASN A 119 -32.50 47.50 -42.40
C ASN A 119 -31.22 48.32 -42.55
N ASN A 120 -30.80 49.01 -41.49
CA ASN A 120 -29.58 49.82 -41.46
C ASN A 120 -28.34 48.92 -41.39
N PHE A 121 -28.39 47.85 -40.58
CA PHE A 121 -27.33 46.85 -40.49
C PHE A 121 -27.04 46.21 -41.86
N LEU A 122 -28.08 45.73 -42.54
CA LEU A 122 -27.94 45.02 -43.81
C LEU A 122 -27.56 45.95 -44.98
N ARG A 123 -28.00 47.21 -44.97
CA ARG A 123 -27.59 48.20 -45.99
C ARG A 123 -26.13 48.61 -45.88
N ASN A 124 -25.57 48.62 -44.66
CA ASN A 124 -24.22 49.09 -44.41
C ASN A 124 -23.17 47.97 -44.37
N THR A 125 -23.56 46.72 -44.58
CA THR A 125 -22.66 45.56 -44.51
C THR A 125 -22.69 44.78 -45.82
N CYS A 126 -21.53 44.25 -46.21
CA CYS A 126 -21.33 43.45 -47.41
C CYS A 126 -21.91 42.03 -47.31
N GLY A 127 -22.15 41.53 -46.09
CA GLY A 127 -22.83 40.27 -45.83
C GLY A 127 -21.95 39.17 -45.21
N PHE A 128 -22.61 38.10 -44.77
CA PHE A 128 -22.00 36.92 -44.15
C PHE A 128 -22.70 35.65 -44.66
N THR A 129 -21.94 34.70 -45.21
CA THR A 129 -22.52 33.49 -45.83
C THR A 129 -21.61 32.26 -45.75
N TYR A 130 -22.14 31.10 -46.15
CA TYR A 130 -21.44 29.82 -46.23
C TYR A 130 -21.28 29.38 -47.70
N THR A 131 -20.13 28.81 -48.06
CA THR A 131 -19.90 28.26 -49.41
C THR A 131 -20.48 26.84 -49.56
N THR A 132 -21.21 26.59 -50.66
CA THR A 132 -21.85 25.34 -51.18
C THR A 132 -22.59 24.39 -50.23
N ARG A 133 -22.68 24.72 -48.93
CA ARG A 133 -23.65 24.12 -48.01
C ARG A 133 -25.03 24.72 -48.27
N ASN A 134 -25.76 24.13 -49.21
CA ASN A 134 -27.04 24.67 -49.69
C ASN A 134 -27.99 25.09 -48.56
N SER A 135 -28.18 24.26 -47.54
CA SER A 135 -29.05 24.57 -46.40
C SER A 135 -28.60 25.78 -45.58
N ALA A 136 -27.34 25.80 -45.08
CA ALA A 136 -26.81 26.91 -44.30
C ALA A 136 -26.76 28.21 -45.11
N ARG A 137 -26.33 28.16 -46.38
CA ARG A 137 -26.34 29.31 -47.29
C ARG A 137 -27.75 29.87 -47.46
N GLU A 138 -28.74 29.01 -47.73
CA GLU A 138 -30.14 29.42 -47.84
C GLU A 138 -30.66 30.04 -46.54
N PHE A 139 -30.26 29.52 -45.38
CA PHE A 139 -30.65 30.09 -44.09
C PHE A 139 -30.03 31.47 -43.86
N PHE A 140 -28.75 31.67 -44.18
CA PHE A 140 -28.13 33.01 -44.10
C PHE A 140 -28.73 33.98 -45.12
N SER A 141 -29.03 33.54 -46.34
CA SER A 141 -29.78 34.35 -47.30
C SER A 141 -31.17 34.74 -46.77
N PHE A 142 -31.83 33.84 -46.05
CA PHE A 142 -33.10 34.13 -45.36
C PHE A 142 -32.94 35.15 -44.23
N LEU A 143 -31.84 35.12 -43.46
CA LEU A 143 -31.55 36.14 -42.43
C LEU A 143 -31.27 37.53 -43.02
N MET A 144 -30.74 37.59 -44.25
CA MET A 144 -30.39 38.83 -44.96
C MET A 144 -31.58 39.44 -45.74
N ASP A 145 -32.67 38.70 -45.91
CA ASP A 145 -33.83 39.14 -46.66
C ASP A 145 -34.75 40.00 -45.79
N THR A 146 -34.93 41.27 -46.12
CA THR A 146 -35.87 42.18 -45.41
C THR A 146 -37.17 42.40 -46.17
N GLU A 147 -37.27 41.89 -47.40
CA GLU A 147 -38.40 42.16 -48.30
C GLU A 147 -39.46 41.06 -48.24
N SER A 148 -39.10 39.82 -47.91
CA SER A 148 -40.09 38.76 -47.81
C SER A 148 -40.97 38.84 -46.56
N SER A 149 -42.24 38.42 -46.71
CA SER A 149 -43.17 38.29 -45.60
C SER A 149 -42.68 37.28 -44.54
N TYR A 150 -41.94 36.26 -44.96
CA TYR A 150 -41.45 35.20 -44.07
C TYR A 150 -40.29 35.66 -43.16
N SER A 151 -39.37 36.48 -43.65
CA SER A 151 -38.30 37.02 -42.80
C SER A 151 -38.85 38.02 -41.79
N ASN A 152 -39.83 38.84 -42.18
CA ASN A 152 -40.57 39.71 -41.25
C ASN A 152 -41.30 38.90 -40.17
N GLU A 153 -41.89 37.75 -40.52
CA GLU A 153 -42.47 36.84 -39.54
C GLU A 153 -41.39 36.29 -38.57
N PHE A 154 -40.21 35.90 -39.05
CA PHE A 154 -39.12 35.43 -38.18
C PHE A 154 -38.62 36.52 -37.23
N ASN A 155 -38.44 37.75 -37.71
CA ASN A 155 -38.09 38.90 -36.87
C ASN A 155 -39.14 39.14 -35.78
N SER A 156 -40.43 39.00 -36.11
CA SER A 156 -41.51 39.11 -35.12
C SER A 156 -41.45 38.01 -34.04
N ILE A 157 -41.02 36.79 -34.40
CA ILE A 157 -40.81 35.69 -33.46
C ILE A 157 -39.62 36.00 -32.53
N ILE A 158 -38.52 36.55 -33.08
CA ILE A 158 -37.36 36.99 -32.29
C ILE A 158 -37.77 38.06 -31.28
N ILE A 159 -38.58 39.04 -31.67
CA ILE A 159 -39.01 40.13 -30.78
C ILE A 159 -39.97 39.62 -29.69
N SER A 160 -40.91 38.74 -30.04
CA SER A 160 -41.96 38.27 -29.12
C SER A 160 -41.54 37.14 -28.17
N SER A 161 -40.50 36.37 -28.51
CA SER A 161 -40.06 35.22 -27.71
C SER A 161 -39.34 35.62 -26.43
N LYS A 162 -39.66 34.94 -25.31
CA LYS A 162 -39.06 35.17 -23.99
C LYS A 162 -38.20 34.02 -23.45
N GLU A 163 -38.31 32.84 -24.04
CA GLU A 163 -37.57 31.66 -23.62
C GLU A 163 -37.15 30.85 -24.85
N LYS A 164 -35.93 30.29 -24.79
CA LYS A 164 -35.31 29.48 -25.84
C LYS A 164 -36.20 28.35 -26.34
N LYS A 165 -36.79 27.58 -25.42
CA LYS A 165 -37.58 26.40 -25.78
C LYS A 165 -38.76 26.77 -26.68
N TYR A 166 -39.52 27.80 -26.29
CA TYR A 166 -40.66 28.28 -27.06
C TYR A 166 -40.25 28.91 -28.40
N PHE A 167 -39.12 29.61 -28.43
CA PHE A 167 -38.56 30.16 -29.67
C PHE A 167 -38.29 29.04 -30.70
N ILE A 168 -37.54 28.02 -30.31
CA ILE A 168 -37.16 26.93 -31.23
C ILE A 168 -38.39 26.15 -31.70
N GLU A 169 -39.33 25.84 -30.80
CA GLU A 169 -40.58 25.16 -31.14
C GLU A 169 -41.43 26.00 -32.12
N ASN A 170 -41.57 27.30 -31.88
CA ASN A 170 -42.36 28.20 -32.73
C ASN A 170 -41.76 28.31 -34.14
N VAL A 171 -40.45 28.48 -34.25
CA VAL A 171 -39.73 28.58 -35.53
C VAL A 171 -39.88 27.30 -36.34
N LYS A 172 -39.67 26.12 -35.71
CA LYS A 172 -39.76 24.82 -36.39
C LYS A 172 -41.17 24.48 -36.88
N ASN A 173 -42.20 25.10 -36.29
CA ASN A 173 -43.60 24.89 -36.67
C ASN A 173 -44.08 25.82 -37.80
N LYS A 174 -43.22 26.71 -38.33
CA LYS A 174 -43.61 27.63 -39.42
C LYS A 174 -43.52 26.96 -40.79
N ILE A 175 -44.46 27.31 -41.67
CA ILE A 175 -44.57 26.76 -43.03
C ILE A 175 -43.34 27.09 -43.88
N TRP A 176 -42.73 28.24 -43.67
CA TRP A 176 -41.51 28.65 -44.38
C TRP A 176 -40.23 27.97 -43.86
N PHE A 177 -40.29 27.30 -42.71
CA PHE A 177 -39.14 26.58 -42.16
C PHE A 177 -38.95 25.25 -42.91
N LYS A 178 -37.89 25.15 -43.72
CA LYS A 178 -37.69 24.00 -44.61
C LYS A 178 -37.37 22.73 -43.81
N SER A 179 -37.91 21.59 -44.23
CA SER A 179 -37.66 20.29 -43.58
C SER A 179 -36.17 19.92 -43.55
N GLN A 180 -35.40 20.29 -44.59
CA GLN A 180 -33.97 20.06 -44.68
C GLN A 180 -33.17 20.77 -43.57
N TRP A 181 -33.70 21.88 -43.04
CA TRP A 181 -33.05 22.64 -41.97
C TRP A 181 -33.09 21.92 -40.60
N ASN A 182 -34.01 20.97 -40.40
CA ASN A 182 -34.01 20.13 -39.20
C ASN A 182 -32.85 19.13 -39.16
N ASN A 183 -32.21 18.87 -40.30
CA ASN A 183 -31.11 17.91 -40.43
C ASN A 183 -29.75 18.60 -40.62
N ASP A 184 -29.71 19.93 -40.62
CA ASP A 184 -28.47 20.70 -40.77
C ASP A 184 -27.94 21.12 -39.39
N MET A 185 -26.78 20.59 -39.00
CA MET A 185 -26.15 20.85 -37.72
C MET A 185 -25.85 22.34 -37.48
N THR A 186 -25.50 23.08 -38.53
CA THR A 186 -25.23 24.52 -38.44
C THR A 186 -26.52 25.28 -38.13
N ILE A 187 -27.64 24.95 -38.78
CA ILE A 187 -28.92 25.63 -38.54
C ILE A 187 -29.44 25.34 -37.14
N LEU A 188 -29.37 24.08 -36.69
CA LEU A 188 -29.75 23.72 -35.32
C LEU A 188 -28.91 24.49 -34.29
N ALA A 189 -27.60 24.61 -34.52
CA ALA A 189 -26.70 25.38 -33.67
C ALA A 189 -27.02 26.88 -33.68
N ILE A 190 -27.38 27.46 -34.83
CA ILE A 190 -27.82 28.86 -34.93
C ILE A 190 -29.09 29.08 -34.09
N LEU A 191 -30.10 28.23 -34.22
CA LEU A 191 -31.34 28.33 -33.42
C LEU A 191 -31.06 28.23 -31.92
N ASN A 192 -30.13 27.36 -31.53
CA ASN A 192 -29.72 27.23 -30.13
C ASN A 192 -29.02 28.48 -29.60
N VAL A 193 -28.14 29.11 -30.38
CA VAL A 193 -27.44 30.34 -30.01
C VAL A 193 -28.38 31.53 -29.95
N LEU A 194 -29.28 31.68 -30.94
CA LEU A 194 -30.34 32.70 -30.89
C LEU A 194 -31.26 32.50 -29.69
N GLY A 195 -31.59 31.24 -29.37
CA GLY A 195 -32.31 30.88 -28.17
C GLY A 195 -31.58 31.30 -26.89
N ASP A 196 -30.28 31.10 -26.81
CA ASP A 196 -29.48 31.53 -25.66
C ASP A 196 -29.46 33.07 -25.53
N PHE A 197 -29.43 33.82 -26.65
CA PHE A 197 -29.59 35.29 -26.61
C PHE A 197 -30.99 35.71 -26.10
N ILE A 198 -32.03 34.94 -26.44
CA ILE A 198 -33.39 35.18 -25.94
C ILE A 198 -33.46 34.94 -24.43
N ASP A 199 -32.81 33.90 -23.91
CA ASP A 199 -32.77 33.57 -22.47
C ASP A 199 -32.07 34.65 -21.63
N GLU A 200 -31.20 35.47 -22.24
CA GLU A 200 -30.56 36.64 -21.59
C GLU A 200 -31.51 37.83 -21.42
N LYS A 201 -32.73 37.77 -21.98
CA LYS A 201 -33.83 38.75 -21.76
C LYS A 201 -33.45 40.21 -22.03
N ILE A 202 -32.68 40.45 -23.09
CA ILE A 202 -32.30 41.78 -23.57
C ILE A 202 -33.55 42.51 -24.09
N ASP A 203 -33.90 43.64 -23.48
CA ASP A 203 -35.01 44.50 -23.92
C ASP A 203 -34.61 45.43 -25.08
N GLU A 204 -35.57 46.17 -25.64
CA GLU A 204 -35.35 47.05 -26.81
C GLU A 204 -34.31 48.15 -26.55
N LYS A 205 -34.32 48.77 -25.35
CA LYS A 205 -33.40 49.86 -25.00
C LYS A 205 -31.99 49.34 -24.78
N ASP A 206 -31.86 48.23 -24.08
CA ASP A 206 -30.59 47.53 -23.92
C ASP A 206 -30.06 47.07 -25.29
N ALA A 207 -30.94 46.58 -26.18
CA ALA A 207 -30.54 46.15 -27.51
C ALA A 207 -29.99 47.31 -28.35
N GLU A 208 -30.65 48.47 -28.33
CA GLU A 208 -30.21 49.70 -28.99
C GLU A 208 -28.82 50.13 -28.47
N MET A 209 -28.66 50.23 -27.14
CA MET A 209 -27.39 50.60 -26.51
C MET A 209 -26.27 49.59 -26.83
N TYR A 210 -26.54 48.29 -26.75
CA TYR A 210 -25.55 47.26 -27.07
C TYR A 210 -25.18 47.28 -28.56
N TYR A 211 -26.15 47.49 -29.44
CA TYR A 211 -25.94 47.58 -30.88
C TYR A 211 -25.04 48.78 -31.25
N GLU A 212 -25.31 49.97 -30.70
CA GLU A 212 -24.48 51.16 -30.91
C GLU A 212 -23.00 50.92 -30.54
N ARG A 213 -22.76 50.24 -29.42
CA ARG A 213 -21.40 49.91 -28.96
C ARG A 213 -20.66 48.89 -29.83
N LEU A 214 -21.41 48.02 -30.52
CA LEU A 214 -20.84 47.05 -31.44
C LEU A 214 -20.49 47.67 -32.80
N ILE A 215 -21.21 48.71 -33.22
CA ILE A 215 -20.99 49.40 -34.50
C ILE A 215 -20.06 50.62 -34.39
N ASP A 216 -19.61 50.99 -33.19
CA ASP A 216 -18.62 52.06 -32.99
C ASP A 216 -17.33 51.75 -33.75
N LYS A 217 -17.03 52.58 -34.75
CA LYS A 217 -15.86 52.43 -35.64
C LYS A 217 -14.55 52.85 -34.98
N ASN A 218 -14.60 53.73 -33.97
CA ASN A 218 -13.44 54.31 -33.32
C ASN A 218 -13.06 53.53 -32.07
N ASN A 219 -14.05 53.11 -31.29
CA ASN A 219 -13.84 52.40 -30.02
C ASN A 219 -14.80 51.22 -29.84
N PRO A 220 -14.71 50.18 -30.69
CA PRO A 220 -15.61 49.04 -30.60
C PRO A 220 -15.46 48.31 -29.27
N ALA A 221 -16.59 47.97 -28.65
CA ALA A 221 -16.62 47.23 -27.40
C ALA A 221 -16.04 45.81 -27.54
N ILE A 222 -16.11 45.24 -28.74
CA ILE A 222 -15.58 43.92 -29.08
C ILE A 222 -14.67 44.05 -30.29
N TYR A 223 -13.44 43.56 -30.15
CA TYR A 223 -12.44 43.62 -31.22
C TYR A 223 -11.59 42.34 -31.24
N PHE A 224 -10.81 42.18 -32.29
CA PHE A 224 -9.88 41.08 -32.49
C PHE A 224 -8.68 41.54 -33.31
N ASP A 225 -7.57 40.82 -33.19
CA ASP A 225 -6.36 41.05 -33.99
C ASP A 225 -6.50 40.27 -35.30
N ILE A 226 -6.63 40.99 -36.43
CA ILE A 226 -6.83 40.36 -37.73
C ILE A 226 -5.52 40.26 -38.51
N PHE A 227 -5.26 39.08 -39.05
CA PHE A 227 -4.16 38.81 -39.97
C PHE A 227 -4.71 38.38 -41.33
N LEU A 228 -4.51 39.23 -42.35
CA LEU A 228 -5.05 39.01 -43.68
C LEU A 228 -3.94 38.70 -44.69
N GLU A 229 -4.08 37.58 -45.40
CA GLU A 229 -3.34 37.33 -46.65
C GLU A 229 -4.18 37.81 -47.85
N ARG A 230 -3.59 38.57 -48.78
CA ARG A 230 -4.27 38.94 -50.03
C ARG A 230 -3.82 38.04 -51.18
N LYS A 231 -4.74 37.33 -51.83
CA LYS A 231 -4.45 36.38 -52.93
C LYS A 231 -5.47 36.52 -54.08
N LYS A 232 -5.03 36.25 -55.31
CA LYS A 232 -5.91 36.24 -56.50
C LYS A 232 -6.95 35.11 -56.50
N ILE A 233 -6.63 33.97 -55.87
CA ILE A 233 -7.53 32.81 -55.74
C ILE A 233 -7.74 32.55 -54.24
N ALA A 234 -8.41 33.47 -53.54
CA ALA A 234 -8.44 33.47 -52.08
C ALA A 234 -9.06 32.20 -51.47
N GLU A 235 -10.12 31.66 -52.07
CA GLU A 235 -10.81 30.44 -51.62
C GLU A 235 -9.85 29.23 -51.55
N ASN A 236 -9.17 28.89 -52.66
CA ASN A 236 -8.24 27.75 -52.71
C ASN A 236 -7.05 27.91 -51.73
N TYR A 237 -6.58 29.15 -51.52
CA TYR A 237 -5.51 29.43 -50.56
C TYR A 237 -6.02 29.29 -49.13
N SER A 238 -7.22 29.77 -48.84
CA SER A 238 -7.89 29.56 -47.55
C SER A 238 -8.06 28.07 -47.26
N ASP A 239 -8.54 27.29 -48.24
CA ASP A 239 -8.69 25.83 -48.11
C ASP A 239 -7.35 25.14 -47.87
N THR A 240 -6.32 25.47 -48.65
CA THR A 240 -4.97 24.90 -48.48
C THR A 240 -4.40 25.23 -47.10
N ARG A 241 -4.65 26.43 -46.60
CA ARG A 241 -4.16 26.90 -45.30
C ARG A 241 -4.94 26.27 -44.15
N TYR A 242 -6.25 26.15 -44.30
CA TYR A 242 -7.13 25.41 -43.41
C TYR A 242 -6.72 23.94 -43.34
N ILE A 243 -6.47 23.26 -44.46
CA ILE A 243 -5.95 21.88 -44.48
C ILE A 243 -4.61 21.80 -43.78
N ARG A 244 -3.68 22.73 -44.01
CA ARG A 244 -2.36 22.70 -43.35
C ARG A 244 -2.47 22.96 -41.84
N MET A 245 -3.34 23.87 -41.41
CA MET A 245 -3.57 24.17 -39.99
C MET A 245 -4.37 23.07 -39.29
N ASN A 246 -5.37 22.50 -39.97
CA ASN A 246 -6.25 21.43 -39.49
C ASN A 246 -5.84 20.02 -39.93
N SER A 247 -4.67 19.84 -40.57
CA SER A 247 -4.01 18.54 -40.68
C SER A 247 -3.59 17.98 -39.31
N ARG A 248 -3.67 18.83 -38.28
CA ARG A 248 -3.65 18.47 -36.85
C ARG A 248 -5.03 18.31 -36.21
N GLY A 249 -6.08 18.84 -36.84
CA GLY A 249 -7.44 18.29 -36.94
C GLY A 249 -8.23 17.81 -35.71
N LYS A 250 -7.81 18.05 -34.47
CA LYS A 250 -8.60 17.67 -33.28
C LYS A 250 -9.07 18.92 -32.53
N GLN A 251 -10.18 18.80 -31.80
CA GLN A 251 -10.48 19.78 -30.73
C GLN A 251 -9.26 19.86 -29.81
N LEU A 252 -9.01 21.02 -29.19
CA LEU A 252 -7.96 21.10 -28.16
C LEU A 252 -8.31 20.06 -27.10
N GLU A 253 -7.45 19.05 -27.01
CA GLU A 253 -7.54 18.02 -25.98
C GLU A 253 -7.43 18.70 -24.62
N ASP A 254 -8.03 18.08 -23.60
CA ASP A 254 -8.08 18.60 -22.24
C ASP A 254 -6.68 19.07 -21.72
N PHE A 255 -5.60 18.37 -22.12
CA PHE A 255 -4.23 18.75 -21.79
C PHE A 255 -3.77 20.06 -22.44
N GLU A 256 -4.11 20.30 -23.71
CA GLU A 256 -3.70 21.52 -24.41
C GLU A 256 -4.39 22.75 -23.83
N ASN A 257 -5.65 22.62 -23.37
CA ASN A 257 -6.36 23.68 -22.67
C ASN A 257 -5.70 24.02 -21.33
N VAL A 258 -5.31 23.00 -20.54
CA VAL A 258 -4.58 23.18 -19.27
C VAL A 258 -3.22 23.82 -19.49
N LYS A 259 -2.46 23.33 -20.48
CA LYS A 259 -1.11 23.82 -20.79
C LYS A 259 -1.13 25.31 -21.14
N ALA A 260 -2.09 25.74 -21.96
CA ALA A 260 -2.24 27.16 -22.33
C ALA A 260 -2.55 28.06 -21.12
N ILE A 261 -3.35 27.58 -20.16
CA ILE A 261 -3.63 28.35 -18.94
C ILE A 261 -2.40 28.40 -18.02
N LEU A 262 -1.69 27.29 -17.89
CA LEU A 262 -0.45 27.24 -17.10
C LEU A 262 0.61 28.18 -17.68
N GLU A 263 0.69 28.34 -19.01
CA GLU A 263 1.58 29.30 -19.67
C GLU A 263 1.28 30.73 -19.22
N VAL A 264 0.00 31.12 -19.20
CA VAL A 264 -0.42 32.45 -18.71
C VAL A 264 -0.06 32.67 -17.24
N ILE A 265 -0.19 31.65 -16.39
CA ILE A 265 0.22 31.74 -14.99
C ILE A 265 1.73 31.88 -14.90
N GLU A 266 2.48 31.09 -15.65
CA GLU A 266 3.94 31.06 -15.63
C GLU A 266 4.56 32.39 -16.11
N ASP A 267 4.01 32.98 -17.17
CA ASP A 267 4.43 34.28 -17.71
C ASP A 267 4.31 35.40 -16.66
N LYS A 268 3.22 35.39 -15.87
CA LYS A 268 3.00 36.36 -14.77
C LYS A 268 3.97 36.21 -13.61
N LEU A 269 4.68 35.08 -13.50
CA LEU A 269 5.65 34.85 -12.42
C LEU A 269 7.04 35.44 -12.73
N GLU A 270 7.26 35.92 -13.96
CA GLU A 270 8.52 36.51 -14.46
C GLU A 270 9.72 35.57 -14.34
N ASP A 271 9.54 34.28 -14.65
CA ASP A 271 10.64 33.31 -14.64
C ASP A 271 11.47 33.36 -15.95
N ASP A 272 12.75 33.03 -15.84
CA ASP A 272 13.70 32.95 -16.96
C ASP A 272 13.19 32.01 -18.07
N ASP A 273 13.08 32.52 -19.30
CA ASP A 273 12.53 31.87 -20.50
C ASP A 273 13.02 30.43 -20.75
N GLU A 274 14.24 30.08 -20.35
CA GLU A 274 14.77 28.72 -20.50
C GLU A 274 14.25 27.74 -19.42
N LYS A 275 13.68 28.23 -18.33
CA LYS A 275 13.22 27.45 -17.17
C LYS A 275 11.71 27.22 -17.15
N LEU A 276 10.97 27.88 -18.04
CA LEU A 276 9.51 27.74 -18.16
C LEU A 276 9.12 26.29 -18.43
N PHE A 277 8.36 25.70 -17.52
CA PHE A 277 7.82 24.35 -17.58
C PHE A 277 7.11 24.10 -18.90
N VAL A 278 6.22 25.02 -19.34
CA VAL A 278 5.41 24.80 -20.55
C VAL A 278 6.30 24.64 -21.79
N ARG A 279 7.29 25.51 -21.94
CA ARG A 279 8.28 25.44 -23.02
C ARG A 279 9.15 24.18 -22.93
N GLN A 280 9.57 23.81 -21.74
CA GLN A 280 10.34 22.58 -21.54
C GLN A 280 9.51 21.33 -21.80
N TYR A 281 8.22 21.38 -21.56
CA TYR A 281 7.31 20.28 -21.83
C TYR A 281 7.25 19.99 -23.32
N ASP A 282 6.99 21.01 -24.15
CA ASP A 282 6.88 20.87 -25.61
C ASP A 282 8.20 20.46 -26.28
N THR A 283 9.34 20.79 -25.67
CA THR A 283 10.67 20.52 -26.25
C THR A 283 11.35 19.25 -25.75
N LYS A 284 11.14 18.90 -24.47
CA LYS A 284 11.88 17.82 -23.80
C LYS A 284 10.97 16.88 -23.03
N PHE A 285 10.03 17.38 -22.22
CA PHE A 285 9.32 16.49 -21.29
C PHE A 285 8.28 15.59 -21.95
N ILE A 286 7.72 15.97 -23.10
CA ILE A 286 6.81 15.10 -23.86
C ILE A 286 7.46 13.75 -24.21
N ASP A 287 8.78 13.73 -24.46
CA ASP A 287 9.54 12.50 -24.75
C ASP A 287 9.51 11.52 -23.57
N VAL A 288 9.40 12.00 -22.33
CA VAL A 288 9.32 11.15 -21.14
C VAL A 288 8.08 10.25 -21.21
N PHE A 289 6.95 10.83 -21.60
CA PHE A 289 5.69 10.12 -21.75
C PHE A 289 5.67 9.28 -23.02
N TYR A 290 6.25 9.80 -24.11
CA TYR A 290 6.34 9.08 -25.37
C TYR A 290 7.17 7.78 -25.26
N LYS A 291 8.35 7.85 -24.65
CA LYS A 291 9.23 6.67 -24.42
C LYS A 291 8.58 5.59 -23.56
N ARG A 292 7.59 5.97 -22.73
CA ARG A 292 6.86 5.05 -21.84
C ARG A 292 5.80 4.23 -22.55
N GLN A 293 5.33 4.66 -23.73
CA GLN A 293 4.26 3.96 -24.43
C GLN A 293 4.77 2.70 -25.13
N VAL A 294 4.39 1.53 -24.60
CA VAL A 294 4.63 0.21 -25.23
C VAL A 294 4.16 0.26 -26.69
N PRO A 295 4.91 -0.32 -27.65
CA PRO A 295 4.41 -0.46 -29.02
C PRO A 295 3.08 -1.22 -29.02
N ILE A 296 2.04 -0.60 -29.58
CA ILE A 296 0.71 -1.23 -29.70
C ILE A 296 0.81 -2.23 -30.86
N ILE A 297 0.91 -3.53 -30.53
CA ILE A 297 1.13 -4.62 -31.51
C ILE A 297 -0.19 -5.04 -32.18
N SER A 298 -1.35 -4.59 -31.66
CA SER A 298 -2.68 -5.11 -32.02
C SER A 298 -3.51 -4.26 -32.97
N LEU A 299 -2.95 -3.21 -33.60
CA LEU A 299 -3.67 -2.34 -34.52
C LEU A 299 -3.01 -2.35 -35.91
N GLU A 300 -3.79 -2.62 -36.96
CA GLU A 300 -3.29 -2.71 -38.35
C GLU A 300 -3.02 -1.32 -38.97
N ASP A 301 -3.58 -0.24 -38.39
CA ASP A 301 -3.46 1.13 -38.90
C ASP A 301 -2.54 2.00 -38.01
N LYS A 302 -1.45 2.50 -38.61
CA LYS A 302 -0.45 3.38 -37.96
C LYS A 302 -1.06 4.68 -37.43
N THR A 303 -2.14 5.16 -38.05
CA THR A 303 -2.79 6.41 -37.71
C THR A 303 -3.49 6.30 -36.36
N THR A 304 -4.25 5.23 -36.15
CA THR A 304 -4.97 4.91 -34.90
C THR A 304 -4.01 4.69 -33.73
N ILE A 305 -2.87 4.05 -33.97
CA ILE A 305 -1.81 3.83 -32.96
C ILE A 305 -1.28 5.16 -32.41
N ILE A 306 -1.01 6.13 -33.29
CA ILE A 306 -0.47 7.44 -32.90
C ILE A 306 -1.51 8.23 -32.11
N GLU A 307 -2.78 8.17 -32.52
CA GLU A 307 -3.87 8.84 -31.81
C GLU A 307 -4.09 8.31 -30.40
N GLU A 308 -4.14 6.98 -30.22
CA GLU A 308 -4.29 6.37 -28.89
C GLU A 308 -3.09 6.66 -27.98
N LYS A 309 -1.87 6.62 -28.54
CA LYS A 309 -0.66 7.01 -27.80
C LYS A 309 -0.73 8.47 -27.36
N THR A 310 -1.19 9.37 -28.23
CA THR A 310 -1.30 10.80 -27.93
C THR A 310 -2.34 11.04 -26.83
N LYS A 311 -3.50 10.38 -26.90
CA LYS A 311 -4.53 10.43 -25.85
C LYS A 311 -3.98 9.98 -24.50
N LYS A 312 -3.27 8.86 -24.47
CA LYS A 312 -2.69 8.33 -23.23
C LYS A 312 -1.59 9.23 -22.66
N ILE A 313 -0.76 9.84 -23.50
CA ILE A 313 0.23 10.84 -23.06
C ILE A 313 -0.48 12.03 -22.41
N ASN A 314 -1.52 12.58 -23.05
CA ASN A 314 -2.30 13.69 -22.51
C ASN A 314 -2.92 13.35 -21.14
N GLU A 315 -3.56 12.19 -21.02
CA GLU A 315 -4.12 11.71 -19.74
C GLU A 315 -3.04 11.59 -18.65
N GLU A 316 -1.88 11.04 -18.99
CA GLU A 316 -0.77 10.87 -18.04
C GLU A 316 -0.18 12.22 -17.59
N SER A 317 -0.12 13.20 -18.48
CA SER A 317 0.37 14.54 -18.17
C SER A 317 -0.60 15.33 -17.28
N ILE A 318 -1.91 15.28 -17.56
CA ILE A 318 -2.92 15.91 -16.70
C ILE A 318 -2.86 15.30 -15.29
N ASN A 319 -2.78 13.98 -15.19
CA ASN A 319 -2.67 13.31 -13.90
C ASN A 319 -1.42 13.77 -13.12
N LEU A 320 -0.27 13.90 -13.80
CA LEU A 320 0.93 14.43 -13.14
C LEU A 320 0.71 15.85 -12.60
N LEU A 321 0.14 16.73 -13.43
CA LEU A 321 -0.12 18.12 -13.07
C LEU A 321 -1.02 18.23 -11.83
N MET A 322 -2.13 17.49 -11.82
CA MET A 322 -3.08 17.48 -10.71
C MET A 322 -2.45 16.92 -9.44
N SER A 323 -1.76 15.78 -9.52
CA SER A 323 -1.27 15.15 -8.30
C SER A 323 -0.09 15.89 -7.66
N ILE A 324 0.77 16.58 -8.44
CA ILE A 324 1.79 17.48 -7.86
C ILE A 324 1.13 18.67 -7.17
N TYR A 325 0.05 19.20 -7.73
CA TYR A 325 -0.71 20.28 -7.12
C TYR A 325 -1.31 19.81 -5.79
N ASN A 326 -1.98 18.65 -5.79
CA ASN A 326 -2.57 18.04 -4.59
C ASN A 326 -1.50 17.76 -3.50
N ILE A 327 -0.30 17.31 -3.89
CA ILE A 327 0.82 17.09 -2.97
C ILE A 327 1.25 18.41 -2.30
N LEU A 328 1.44 19.49 -3.08
CA LEU A 328 1.88 20.77 -2.52
C LEU A 328 0.82 21.42 -1.64
N ILE A 329 -0.45 21.32 -2.01
CA ILE A 329 -1.55 21.75 -1.14
C ILE A 329 -1.54 20.99 0.18
N TYR A 330 -1.42 19.66 0.12
CA TYR A 330 -1.39 18.82 1.31
C TYR A 330 -0.25 19.23 2.26
N MET A 331 0.89 19.66 1.72
CA MET A 331 2.04 20.10 2.49
C MET A 331 1.88 21.48 3.15
N ASN A 332 1.06 22.37 2.58
CA ASN A 332 0.88 23.73 3.09
C ASN A 332 -0.08 23.85 4.28
N ASN A 333 -0.62 22.74 4.79
CA ASN A 333 -1.23 22.61 6.13
C ASN A 333 -2.33 23.62 6.50
N ASP A 334 -3.09 24.16 5.54
CA ASP A 334 -4.31 24.90 5.85
C ASP A 334 -5.50 23.93 5.95
N ALA A 335 -6.18 23.94 7.10
CA ALA A 335 -7.32 23.04 7.37
C ALA A 335 -8.52 23.29 6.43
N GLU A 336 -8.57 24.44 5.76
CA GLU A 336 -9.54 24.74 4.70
C GLU A 336 -9.14 24.17 3.33
N SER A 337 -7.85 24.06 3.00
CA SER A 337 -7.37 23.61 1.68
C SER A 337 -7.39 22.09 1.49
N GLN A 338 -7.52 21.30 2.55
CA GLN A 338 -7.76 19.85 2.43
C GLN A 338 -9.11 19.52 1.80
N LYS A 339 -10.04 20.49 1.69
CA LYS A 339 -11.29 20.38 0.93
C LYS A 339 -11.13 20.68 -0.57
N GLU A 340 -9.96 21.12 -1.02
CA GLU A 340 -9.63 21.47 -2.42
C GLU A 340 -8.73 20.42 -3.11
N GLN A 341 -8.84 19.14 -2.76
CA GLN A 341 -8.19 18.09 -3.58
C GLN A 341 -9.00 17.90 -4.86
N TYR A 342 -8.33 18.05 -6.01
CA TYR A 342 -8.98 17.91 -7.30
C TYR A 342 -8.77 16.50 -7.83
N ASN A 343 -9.86 15.75 -7.96
CA ASN A 343 -9.88 14.40 -8.52
C ASN A 343 -10.38 14.36 -9.96
N ASP A 344 -10.94 15.47 -10.44
CA ASP A 344 -11.48 15.61 -11.78
C ASP A 344 -10.80 16.75 -12.54
N TYR A 345 -10.71 16.58 -13.86
CA TYR A 345 -10.14 17.54 -14.79
C TYR A 345 -10.80 18.92 -14.65
N TYR A 346 -12.13 18.99 -14.55
CA TYR A 346 -12.84 20.28 -14.58
C TYR A 346 -12.57 21.11 -13.33
N ASP A 347 -12.44 20.47 -12.17
CA ASP A 347 -12.17 21.21 -10.92
C ASP A 347 -10.75 21.79 -10.93
N TYR A 348 -9.77 20.98 -11.33
CA TYR A 348 -8.39 21.45 -11.51
C TYR A 348 -8.32 22.55 -12.56
N TYR A 349 -8.98 22.36 -13.71
CA TYR A 349 -9.07 23.34 -14.79
C TYR A 349 -9.67 24.65 -14.31
N ASN A 350 -10.78 24.61 -13.57
CA ASN A 350 -11.44 25.80 -13.03
C ASN A 350 -10.53 26.56 -12.07
N LYS A 351 -9.78 25.86 -11.22
CA LYS A 351 -8.83 26.49 -10.29
C LYS A 351 -7.69 27.19 -11.02
N ILE A 352 -7.01 26.51 -11.95
CA ILE A 352 -5.93 27.15 -12.72
C ILE A 352 -6.48 28.30 -13.59
N TYR A 353 -7.70 28.14 -14.12
CA TYR A 353 -8.35 29.20 -14.88
C TYR A 353 -8.59 30.41 -13.99
N GLU A 354 -9.16 30.24 -12.79
CA GLU A 354 -9.38 31.31 -11.83
C GLU A 354 -8.07 32.05 -11.52
N VAL A 355 -7.00 31.32 -11.20
CA VAL A 355 -5.67 31.89 -10.96
C VAL A 355 -5.14 32.65 -12.17
N SER A 356 -5.35 32.13 -13.38
CA SER A 356 -4.94 32.81 -14.61
C SER A 356 -5.65 34.14 -14.85
N GLN A 357 -6.84 34.36 -14.27
CA GLN A 357 -7.56 35.63 -14.38
C GLN A 357 -7.15 36.66 -13.32
N LYS A 358 -6.45 36.24 -12.26
CA LYS A 358 -5.97 37.16 -11.23
C LYS A 358 -4.99 38.17 -11.82
N SER A 359 -5.06 39.40 -11.33
CA SER A 359 -4.05 40.43 -11.62
C SER A 359 -2.70 40.05 -10.99
N GLU A 360 -1.61 40.62 -11.49
CA GLU A 360 -0.26 40.37 -10.93
C GLU A 360 -0.17 40.65 -9.43
N LYS A 361 -0.90 41.66 -8.95
CA LYS A 361 -0.95 42.02 -7.52
C LYS A 361 -1.68 40.96 -6.68
N GLU A 362 -2.76 40.40 -7.19
CA GLU A 362 -3.51 39.32 -6.51
C GLU A 362 -2.73 38.00 -6.54
N LEU A 363 -1.98 37.74 -7.62
CA LEU A 363 -1.14 36.54 -7.73
C LEU A 363 0.07 36.58 -6.78
N LEU A 364 0.48 37.76 -6.32
CA LEU A 364 1.66 37.94 -5.46
C LEU A 364 1.56 37.15 -4.15
N GLU A 365 0.36 36.99 -3.60
CA GLU A 365 0.11 36.22 -2.36
C GLU A 365 0.34 34.72 -2.56
N GLU A 366 0.06 34.20 -3.76
CA GLU A 366 0.23 32.78 -4.13
C GLU A 366 1.52 32.53 -4.94
N LYS A 367 2.32 33.56 -5.22
CA LYS A 367 3.50 33.51 -6.09
C LYS A 367 4.50 32.43 -5.64
N ILE A 368 4.67 32.26 -4.32
CA ILE A 368 5.58 31.25 -3.75
C ILE A 368 5.11 29.83 -4.10
N PHE A 369 3.80 29.57 -3.95
CA PHE A 369 3.20 28.26 -4.23
C PHE A 369 3.34 27.88 -5.71
N TRP A 370 2.92 28.77 -6.62
CA TRP A 370 2.96 28.48 -8.06
C TRP A 370 4.39 28.36 -8.58
N LYS A 371 5.32 29.14 -8.03
CA LYS A 371 6.75 28.99 -8.34
C LYS A 371 7.28 27.63 -7.88
N GLU A 372 6.93 27.19 -6.68
CA GLU A 372 7.30 25.86 -6.20
C GLU A 372 6.66 24.75 -7.04
N TYR A 373 5.40 24.91 -7.45
CA TYR A 373 4.68 23.99 -8.33
C TYR A 373 5.41 23.74 -9.64
N PHE A 374 5.76 24.79 -10.39
CA PHE A 374 6.51 24.66 -11.64
C PHE A 374 7.94 24.12 -11.42
N GLN A 375 8.59 24.47 -10.32
CA GLN A 375 9.92 23.95 -10.00
C GLN A 375 9.93 22.46 -9.68
N VAL A 376 8.92 21.96 -8.95
CA VAL A 376 8.76 20.53 -8.66
C VAL A 376 8.49 19.75 -9.95
N LEU A 377 7.61 20.24 -10.82
CA LEU A 377 7.34 19.63 -12.12
C LEU A 377 8.61 19.53 -12.98
N ASN A 378 9.35 20.64 -13.07
CA ASN A 378 10.63 20.70 -13.75
C ASN A 378 11.65 19.71 -13.17
N ALA A 379 11.77 19.63 -11.84
CA ALA A 379 12.70 18.73 -11.16
C ALA A 379 12.42 17.26 -11.48
N ILE A 380 11.16 16.85 -11.36
CA ILE A 380 10.71 15.48 -11.62
C ILE A 380 10.94 15.12 -13.09
N LEU A 381 10.47 15.95 -14.02
CA LEU A 381 10.54 15.64 -15.44
C LEU A 381 11.96 15.72 -16.00
N LYS A 382 12.82 16.61 -15.49
CA LYS A 382 14.26 16.61 -15.85
C LYS A 382 14.98 15.38 -15.34
N ALA A 383 14.68 14.92 -14.13
CA ALA A 383 15.21 13.66 -13.61
C ALA A 383 14.76 12.49 -14.50
N SER A 384 13.51 12.48 -14.97
CA SER A 384 12.96 11.46 -15.89
C SER A 384 13.57 11.47 -17.28
N TYR A 385 13.65 12.64 -17.93
CA TYR A 385 14.14 12.79 -19.31
C TYR A 385 15.57 12.30 -19.50
N SER A 386 16.35 12.45 -18.43
CA SER A 386 17.78 12.21 -18.37
C SER A 386 18.19 10.72 -18.41
N ASN A 387 17.28 9.76 -18.16
CA ASN A 387 17.61 8.33 -18.11
C ASN A 387 16.37 7.43 -18.30
N GLU A 388 16.39 6.52 -19.28
CA GLU A 388 15.27 5.61 -19.57
C GLU A 388 14.92 4.68 -18.40
N ASN A 389 15.87 4.29 -17.55
CA ASN A 389 15.57 3.47 -16.37
C ASN A 389 14.84 4.27 -15.29
N ILE A 390 15.04 5.59 -15.24
CA ILE A 390 14.28 6.47 -14.33
C ILE A 390 12.82 6.52 -14.77
N VAL A 391 12.51 6.42 -16.07
CA VAL A 391 11.12 6.38 -16.56
C VAL A 391 10.32 5.24 -15.93
N ASN A 392 10.91 4.06 -15.73
CA ASN A 392 10.23 2.91 -15.09
C ASN A 392 10.09 3.08 -13.56
N TYR A 393 11.08 3.70 -12.91
CA TYR A 393 10.99 3.97 -11.47
C TYR A 393 10.00 5.11 -11.18
N ILE A 394 10.00 6.12 -12.04
CA ILE A 394 9.02 7.20 -12.03
C ILE A 394 7.65 6.70 -12.53
N GLU A 395 7.57 5.63 -13.33
CA GLU A 395 6.31 4.93 -13.61
C GLU A 395 5.71 4.36 -12.33
N GLU A 396 6.50 3.69 -11.48
CA GLU A 396 6.08 3.25 -10.15
C GLU A 396 5.64 4.42 -9.27
N ILE A 397 6.40 5.53 -9.24
CA ILE A 397 6.02 6.73 -8.50
C ILE A 397 4.75 7.35 -9.07
N PHE A 398 4.62 7.50 -10.39
CA PHE A 398 3.45 8.08 -11.05
C PHE A 398 2.20 7.20 -10.89
N LYS A 399 2.34 5.87 -10.91
CA LYS A 399 1.26 4.94 -10.56
C LYS A 399 0.84 5.11 -9.10
N LYS A 400 1.80 5.24 -8.17
CA LYS A 400 1.53 5.49 -6.75
C LYS A 400 0.89 6.86 -6.53
N ILE A 401 1.34 7.89 -7.25
CA ILE A 401 0.78 9.25 -7.28
C ILE A 401 -0.69 9.21 -7.75
N LYS A 402 -1.03 8.43 -8.80
CA LYS A 402 -2.42 8.24 -9.24
C LYS A 402 -3.35 7.61 -8.18
N ILE A 403 -2.82 6.78 -7.28
CA ILE A 403 -3.60 6.11 -6.21
C ILE A 403 -3.98 7.08 -5.08
N VAL A 404 -3.28 8.22 -4.97
CA VAL A 404 -3.56 9.27 -3.98
C VAL A 404 -4.98 9.85 -4.17
N ASP A 405 -5.48 9.86 -5.41
CA ASP A 405 -6.75 10.48 -5.83
C ASP A 405 -7.94 9.47 -5.84
N ALA A 406 -7.68 8.16 -5.83
CA ALA A 406 -8.72 7.12 -5.88
C ALA A 406 -9.02 6.52 -4.49
N GLU A 407 -9.93 7.14 -3.74
CA GLU A 407 -10.66 6.58 -2.58
C GLU A 407 -9.86 5.81 -1.49
N SER A 408 -8.54 5.98 -1.40
CA SER A 408 -7.74 5.23 -0.43
C SER A 408 -7.76 5.94 0.95
N SER A 409 -8.49 5.34 1.89
CA SER A 409 -8.49 5.65 3.33
C SER A 409 -7.15 5.35 4.03
N ASN A 410 -6.12 4.91 3.28
CA ASN A 410 -4.79 4.60 3.79
C ASN A 410 -3.85 5.79 3.63
N ILE A 411 -3.68 6.53 4.73
CA ILE A 411 -2.63 7.56 4.94
C ILE A 411 -1.21 6.97 4.73
N GLU A 412 -1.06 5.65 4.72
CA GLU A 412 0.19 4.90 4.66
C GLU A 412 1.01 5.10 3.36
N ASP A 413 0.35 5.23 2.20
CA ASP A 413 1.05 5.35 0.91
C ASP A 413 1.42 6.81 0.54
N LYS A 414 0.62 7.79 0.96
CA LYS A 414 0.78 9.21 0.56
C LYS A 414 2.11 9.82 1.05
N SER A 415 2.52 9.50 2.27
CA SER A 415 3.71 10.13 2.89
C SER A 415 5.04 9.70 2.28
N LYS A 416 5.15 8.44 1.81
CA LYS A 416 6.34 7.92 1.11
C LYS A 416 6.53 8.61 -0.23
N ILE A 417 5.44 8.82 -0.96
CA ILE A 417 5.44 9.56 -2.23
C ILE A 417 5.92 10.99 -2.02
N ILE A 418 5.41 11.69 -1.00
CA ILE A 418 5.84 13.05 -0.66
C ILE A 418 7.35 13.07 -0.39
N ALA A 419 7.86 12.15 0.42
CA ALA A 419 9.30 12.05 0.72
C ALA A 419 10.15 11.92 -0.55
N TYR A 420 9.72 11.09 -1.51
CA TYR A 420 10.44 10.90 -2.77
C TYR A 420 10.38 12.12 -3.68
N VAL A 421 9.21 12.72 -3.83
CA VAL A 421 9.02 13.94 -4.64
C VAL A 421 9.89 15.07 -4.08
N ARG A 422 9.89 15.28 -2.76
CA ARG A 422 10.71 16.29 -2.09
C ARG A 422 12.20 15.99 -2.21
N TYR A 423 12.60 14.73 -2.11
CA TYR A 423 14.00 14.35 -2.30
C TYR A 423 14.51 14.65 -3.71
N ILE A 424 13.72 14.31 -4.73
CA ILE A 424 14.05 14.63 -6.13
C ILE A 424 14.13 16.15 -6.33
N TYR A 425 13.13 16.89 -5.81
CA TYR A 425 13.07 18.34 -5.88
C TYR A 425 14.31 19.01 -5.27
N HIS A 426 14.67 18.69 -4.02
CA HIS A 426 15.79 19.34 -3.34
C HIS A 426 17.16 18.98 -3.93
N ILE A 427 17.36 17.74 -4.37
CA ILE A 427 18.58 17.36 -5.12
C ILE A 427 18.71 18.19 -6.40
N TYR A 428 17.62 18.32 -7.14
CA TYR A 428 17.60 19.07 -8.38
C TYR A 428 17.86 20.56 -8.15
N MET A 429 17.20 21.18 -7.16
CA MET A 429 17.38 22.59 -6.85
C MET A 429 18.80 22.91 -6.40
N ASN A 430 19.41 22.06 -5.58
CA ASN A 430 20.82 22.25 -5.19
C ASN A 430 21.76 22.13 -6.39
N PHE A 431 21.54 21.16 -7.28
CA PHE A 431 22.32 21.02 -8.50
C PHE A 431 22.21 22.25 -9.42
N GLU A 432 21.02 22.82 -9.58
CA GLU A 432 20.82 24.03 -10.37
C GLU A 432 21.44 25.28 -9.72
N ASN A 433 21.39 25.37 -8.39
CA ASN A 433 22.05 26.44 -7.65
C ASN A 433 23.58 26.35 -7.77
N GLU A 434 24.16 25.14 -7.74
CA GLU A 434 25.58 24.89 -7.99
C GLU A 434 26.01 25.31 -9.42
N LYS A 435 25.16 25.11 -10.43
CA LYS A 435 25.43 25.60 -11.80
C LYS A 435 25.41 27.13 -11.91
N LYS A 436 24.52 27.81 -11.18
CA LYS A 436 24.38 29.27 -11.20
C LYS A 436 25.52 30.00 -10.48
N GLY A 437 26.15 29.36 -9.49
CA GLY A 437 27.27 29.92 -8.75
C GLY A 437 28.64 29.54 -9.31
N LYS A 438 29.38 30.51 -9.90
CA LYS A 438 30.84 30.41 -9.98
C LYS A 438 31.43 30.38 -8.55
N THR A 439 31.62 29.18 -8.00
CA THR A 439 32.46 28.82 -6.83
C THR A 439 32.18 29.51 -5.49
N VAL A 440 31.66 28.77 -4.49
CA VAL A 440 32.06 28.98 -3.08
C VAL A 440 32.15 27.61 -2.36
N VAL A 441 33.39 27.12 -2.24
CA VAL A 441 33.93 26.21 -1.21
C VAL A 441 33.26 24.83 -1.00
N LEU A 442 33.63 23.87 -1.85
CA LEU A 442 34.13 22.55 -1.40
C LEU A 442 35.32 22.12 -2.27
N LYS A 443 36.40 22.93 -2.28
CA LYS A 443 37.73 22.44 -2.68
C LYS A 443 38.33 21.60 -1.53
N LYS A 444 37.84 20.38 -1.37
CA LYS A 444 38.67 19.28 -0.87
C LYS A 444 38.50 18.12 -1.85
N HIS A 445 39.49 17.98 -2.74
CA HIS A 445 39.69 16.87 -3.68
C HIS A 445 39.08 17.02 -5.09
N GLY A 446 39.45 18.10 -5.80
CA GLY A 446 39.99 18.00 -7.17
C GLY A 446 39.23 17.23 -8.27
N LYS A 447 37.89 17.08 -8.22
CA LYS A 447 37.10 16.66 -9.38
C LYS A 447 35.80 17.45 -9.42
N SER A 448 35.60 18.22 -10.51
CA SER A 448 34.28 18.69 -10.92
C SER A 448 33.39 17.45 -11.09
N ARG A 449 32.43 17.26 -10.17
CA ARG A 449 31.45 16.18 -10.27
C ARG A 449 30.26 16.71 -11.06
N TYR A 450 30.28 16.50 -12.37
CA TYR A 450 29.03 16.42 -13.11
C TYR A 450 28.25 15.22 -12.54
N ILE A 451 27.09 15.48 -11.91
CA ILE A 451 26.17 14.42 -11.52
C ILE A 451 25.66 13.78 -12.82
N SER A 452 26.18 12.60 -13.14
CA SER A 452 25.66 11.80 -14.27
C SER A 452 24.24 11.33 -13.95
N ASN A 453 23.39 11.18 -14.95
CA ASN A 453 21.99 10.76 -14.80
C ASN A 453 21.81 9.35 -14.20
N SER A 454 22.85 8.51 -14.23
CA SER A 454 22.91 7.23 -13.49
C SER A 454 23.06 7.40 -11.97
N ASP A 455 23.50 8.57 -11.50
CA ASP A 455 23.74 8.85 -10.08
C ASP A 455 22.42 9.11 -9.34
N ILE A 456 21.45 9.81 -9.96
CA ILE A 456 20.15 10.15 -9.34
C ILE A 456 19.36 8.90 -8.95
N LEU A 457 19.18 7.95 -9.86
CA LEU A 457 18.46 6.71 -9.55
C LEU A 457 19.13 5.96 -8.38
N SER A 458 20.46 5.93 -8.38
CA SER A 458 21.23 5.30 -7.31
C SER A 458 21.05 6.03 -5.98
N LYS A 459 20.97 7.37 -5.98
CA LYS A 459 20.67 8.18 -4.78
C LYS A 459 19.26 7.94 -4.28
N ILE A 460 18.29 7.78 -5.16
CA ILE A 460 16.91 7.46 -4.78
C ILE A 460 16.83 6.08 -4.14
N SER A 461 17.36 5.03 -4.76
CA SER A 461 17.33 3.68 -4.18
C SER A 461 18.03 3.59 -2.82
N ARG A 462 19.09 4.39 -2.60
CA ARG A 462 19.74 4.49 -1.28
C ARG A 462 18.86 5.22 -0.27
N PHE A 463 18.15 6.27 -0.69
CA PHE A 463 17.19 6.96 0.16
C PHE A 463 15.99 6.06 0.53
N GLU A 464 15.44 5.30 -0.42
CA GLU A 464 14.42 4.27 -0.15
C GLU A 464 14.90 3.25 0.88
N TYR A 465 16.14 2.77 0.73
CA TYR A 465 16.76 1.87 1.69
C TYR A 465 16.81 2.48 3.10
N ILE A 466 17.19 3.75 3.24
CA ILE A 466 17.19 4.45 4.52
C ILE A 466 15.76 4.53 5.08
N LEU A 467 14.78 4.98 4.30
CA LEU A 467 13.38 5.11 4.76
C LEU A 467 12.78 3.78 5.19
N LYS A 468 13.04 2.69 4.45
CA LYS A 468 12.63 1.33 4.82
C LYS A 468 13.17 0.95 6.20
N ASN A 469 14.45 1.18 6.44
CA ASN A 469 15.07 0.84 7.72
C ASN A 469 14.62 1.75 8.88
N LEU A 470 14.24 3.00 8.59
CA LEU A 470 13.67 3.93 9.56
C LEU A 470 12.17 3.69 9.84
N ARG A 471 11.55 2.71 9.15
CA ARG A 471 10.11 2.40 9.23
C ARG A 471 9.25 3.64 9.02
N TYR A 472 9.59 4.40 7.97
CA TYR A 472 8.94 5.67 7.67
C TYR A 472 7.41 5.56 7.47
N ASP A 473 6.93 4.39 7.04
CA ASP A 473 5.49 4.03 7.01
C ASP A 473 4.79 4.17 8.36
N GLU A 474 5.49 3.90 9.46
CA GLU A 474 4.90 3.80 10.79
C GLU A 474 5.00 5.09 11.59
N TRP A 475 5.60 6.15 11.04
CA TRP A 475 5.70 7.45 11.70
C TRP A 475 4.27 8.00 11.89
N LYS A 476 3.83 8.31 13.12
CA LYS A 476 2.51 8.94 13.36
C LYS A 476 2.63 10.47 13.49
N GLN A 477 1.59 11.20 13.07
CA GLN A 477 1.42 12.68 13.13
C GLN A 477 2.47 13.52 12.36
N ASN A 478 2.02 14.59 11.67
CA ASN A 478 2.84 15.63 10.99
C ASN A 478 4.06 15.22 10.12
N ARG A 479 4.14 13.95 9.68
CA ARG A 479 5.18 13.30 8.84
C ARG A 479 5.94 14.20 7.85
N TYR A 480 5.26 15.19 7.26
CA TYR A 480 5.82 16.11 6.28
C TYR A 480 6.92 17.03 6.85
N GLU A 481 6.73 17.67 8.01
CA GLU A 481 7.72 18.64 8.52
C GLU A 481 9.06 17.96 8.81
N GLU A 482 9.01 16.81 9.48
CA GLU A 482 10.19 16.05 9.85
C GLU A 482 10.91 15.49 8.62
N ILE A 483 10.18 14.93 7.63
CA ILE A 483 10.81 14.41 6.41
C ILE A 483 11.36 15.54 5.53
N GLU A 484 10.67 16.68 5.45
CA GLU A 484 11.11 17.85 4.68
C GLU A 484 12.42 18.40 5.26
N GLY A 485 12.51 18.52 6.59
CA GLY A 485 13.76 18.90 7.27
C GLY A 485 14.89 17.93 6.97
N LEU A 486 14.65 16.62 7.11
CA LEU A 486 15.65 15.58 6.82
C LEU A 486 16.10 15.59 5.35
N VAL A 487 15.17 15.71 4.41
CA VAL A 487 15.46 15.71 2.97
C VAL A 487 16.29 16.93 2.57
N LYS A 488 15.98 18.12 3.09
CA LYS A 488 16.77 19.33 2.83
C LYS A 488 18.21 19.14 3.26
N GLU A 489 18.42 18.64 4.47
CA GLU A 489 19.76 18.39 5.02
C GLU A 489 20.53 17.31 4.25
N ILE A 490 19.85 16.24 3.82
CA ILE A 490 20.45 15.23 2.95
C ILE A 490 20.84 15.85 1.61
N ALA A 491 19.98 16.66 1.00
CA ALA A 491 20.23 17.25 -0.31
C ALA A 491 21.40 18.26 -0.31
N LEU A 492 21.73 18.85 0.84
CA LEU A 492 22.96 19.67 1.01
C LEU A 492 24.24 18.83 0.94
N LYS A 493 24.13 17.50 1.07
CA LYS A 493 25.21 16.53 0.87
C LYS A 493 25.06 15.87 -0.49
N ASN A 494 26.11 15.18 -0.96
CA ASN A 494 26.02 14.51 -2.26
C ASN A 494 25.05 13.31 -2.24
N ASP A 495 24.92 12.62 -1.11
CA ASP A 495 24.11 11.40 -0.97
C ASP A 495 23.64 11.19 0.48
N CYS A 496 22.56 10.43 0.67
CA CYS A 496 22.05 10.10 2.01
C CYS A 496 23.08 9.37 2.88
N PHE A 497 23.87 8.44 2.32
CA PHE A 497 24.94 7.79 3.08
C PHE A 497 26.08 8.75 3.45
N GLU A 498 26.31 9.81 2.68
CA GLU A 498 27.28 10.82 3.08
C GLU A 498 26.75 11.63 4.26
N TYR A 499 25.49 12.04 4.22
CA TYR A 499 24.82 12.72 5.34
C TYR A 499 24.85 11.88 6.62
N PHE A 500 24.33 10.66 6.60
CA PHE A 500 24.29 9.79 7.79
C PHE A 500 25.70 9.37 8.26
N ALA A 501 26.72 9.39 7.40
CA ALA A 501 28.09 9.09 7.81
C ALA A 501 28.78 10.27 8.52
N GLU A 502 28.46 11.51 8.15
CA GLU A 502 29.12 12.72 8.64
C GLU A 502 28.37 13.40 9.79
N THR A 503 27.05 13.23 9.85
CA THR A 503 26.20 13.85 10.87
C THR A 503 26.15 12.97 12.13
N ARG A 504 26.24 13.58 13.32
CA ARG A 504 26.08 12.84 14.58
C ARG A 504 24.62 12.42 14.71
N TYR A 505 24.38 11.24 15.29
CA TYR A 505 23.02 10.72 15.35
C TYR A 505 22.14 11.61 16.22
N GLU A 506 22.69 12.25 17.26
CA GLU A 506 21.99 13.19 18.13
C GLU A 506 21.46 14.41 17.35
N ASP A 507 22.25 14.95 16.42
CA ASP A 507 21.85 16.09 15.59
C ASP A 507 20.65 15.72 14.69
N ILE A 508 20.60 14.47 14.20
CA ILE A 508 19.46 13.94 13.43
C ILE A 508 18.23 13.76 14.33
N LEU A 509 18.41 13.32 15.59
CA LEU A 509 17.31 13.20 16.55
C LEU A 509 16.68 14.56 16.87
N ASP A 510 17.51 15.60 16.98
CA ASP A 510 17.06 16.96 17.24
C ASP A 510 16.37 17.57 16.03
N LEU A 511 16.89 17.34 14.81
CA LEU A 511 16.24 17.71 13.55
C LEU A 511 14.83 17.13 13.44
N LEU A 512 14.67 15.85 13.80
CA LEU A 512 13.39 15.13 13.79
C LEU A 512 12.54 15.40 15.04
N LYS A 513 12.96 16.30 15.95
CA LYS A 513 12.26 16.66 17.20
C LYS A 513 11.89 15.47 18.09
N ILE A 514 12.69 14.39 18.04
CA ILE A 514 12.39 13.12 18.74
C ILE A 514 12.57 13.26 20.26
N ASN A 515 13.53 14.08 20.72
CA ASN A 515 13.89 14.19 22.13
C ASN A 515 12.91 15.02 22.99
N SER A 516 12.12 15.92 22.40
CA SER A 516 11.28 16.86 23.14
C SER A 516 9.78 16.53 23.13
N GLN A 517 9.28 15.80 22.12
CA GLN A 517 7.84 15.53 21.96
C GLN A 517 7.51 14.10 21.47
N ASN A 518 8.53 13.25 21.23
CA ASN A 518 8.45 11.90 20.65
C ASN A 518 7.26 11.67 19.68
N LYS A 519 7.13 12.56 18.68
CA LYS A 519 5.97 12.63 17.79
C LYS A 519 5.79 11.39 16.91
N LEU A 520 6.90 10.74 16.53
CA LEU A 520 6.89 9.67 15.53
C LEU A 520 6.28 8.33 16.01
N ASP A 521 6.00 8.16 17.31
CA ASP A 521 5.40 6.95 17.93
C ASP A 521 6.11 5.61 17.59
N ILE A 522 7.40 5.66 17.25
CA ILE A 522 8.23 4.46 17.01
C ILE A 522 9.13 4.22 18.22
N LYS A 523 8.93 3.08 18.88
CA LYS A 523 9.63 2.72 20.14
C LYS A 523 11.14 2.57 19.99
N ASP A 524 11.66 2.33 18.79
CA ASP A 524 13.07 2.04 18.51
C ASP A 524 13.71 2.99 17.49
N ILE A 525 13.15 4.19 17.29
CA ILE A 525 13.61 5.13 16.26
C ILE A 525 15.03 5.63 16.51
N LYS A 526 15.41 5.89 17.78
CA LYS A 526 16.78 6.33 18.11
C LYS A 526 17.78 5.24 17.77
N VAL A 527 17.44 3.99 18.05
CA VAL A 527 18.27 2.83 17.70
C VAL A 527 18.42 2.70 16.18
N ARG A 528 17.33 2.87 15.41
CA ARG A 528 17.36 2.80 13.93
C ARG A 528 18.22 3.88 13.30
N ILE A 529 18.09 5.12 13.76
CA ILE A 529 18.90 6.25 13.26
C ILE A 529 20.37 6.00 13.54
N LYS A 530 20.71 5.60 14.77
CA LYS A 530 22.10 5.24 15.13
C LYS A 530 22.65 4.10 14.28
N GLU A 531 21.85 3.06 14.04
CA GLU A 531 22.20 1.97 13.14
C GLU A 531 22.50 2.49 11.72
N GLN A 532 21.67 3.39 11.16
CA GLN A 532 21.93 3.97 9.84
C GLN A 532 23.22 4.79 9.80
N CYS A 533 23.53 5.58 10.83
CA CYS A 533 24.78 6.33 10.90
C CYS A 533 25.99 5.38 10.86
N ILE A 534 25.98 4.33 11.66
CA ILE A 534 27.08 3.34 11.71
C ILE A 534 27.22 2.62 10.36
N LYS A 535 26.11 2.16 9.76
CA LYS A 535 26.13 1.48 8.45
C LYS A 535 26.68 2.41 7.36
N SER A 536 26.25 3.67 7.35
CA SER A 536 26.71 4.69 6.39
C SER A 536 28.22 4.96 6.51
N LYS A 537 28.74 5.09 7.74
CA LYS A 537 30.18 5.23 7.97
C LYS A 537 30.97 4.01 7.49
N ILE A 538 30.44 2.79 7.69
CA ILE A 538 31.07 1.55 7.20
C ILE A 538 31.06 1.51 5.66
N ILE A 539 29.94 1.83 5.03
CA ILE A 539 29.79 1.93 3.57
C ILE A 539 30.82 2.89 3.00
N LYS A 540 30.92 4.11 3.56
CA LYS A 540 31.88 5.13 3.14
C LYS A 540 33.34 4.66 3.29
N ARG A 541 33.68 3.99 4.39
CA ARG A 541 35.05 3.55 4.66
C ARG A 541 35.47 2.31 3.86
N THR A 542 34.53 1.41 3.56
CA THR A 542 34.81 0.16 2.83
C THR A 542 34.54 0.25 1.34
N ASN A 543 33.89 1.32 0.88
CA ASN A 543 33.37 1.47 -0.48
C ASN A 543 32.43 0.30 -0.88
N ALA A 544 31.73 -0.29 0.09
CA ALA A 544 30.76 -1.35 -0.13
C ALA A 544 29.37 -0.77 -0.41
N GLY A 545 28.57 -1.39 -1.27
CA GLY A 545 27.16 -1.00 -1.46
C GLY A 545 26.27 -1.40 -0.28
N TYR A 546 25.08 -0.80 -0.16
CA TYR A 546 24.12 -1.10 0.92
C TYR A 546 23.64 -2.57 0.95
N LYS A 547 23.71 -3.26 -0.20
CA LYS A 547 23.50 -4.72 -0.31
C LYS A 547 24.41 -5.54 0.63
N TYR A 548 25.50 -4.95 1.10
CA TYR A 548 26.35 -5.53 2.12
C TYR A 548 25.56 -5.92 3.37
N PHE A 549 24.59 -5.11 3.79
CA PHE A 549 23.73 -5.34 4.97
C PHE A 549 22.35 -5.91 4.63
N PHE A 550 21.82 -5.52 3.46
CA PHE A 550 20.44 -5.78 3.03
C PHE A 550 19.96 -7.23 3.22
N ASP A 551 20.77 -8.23 2.83
CA ASP A 551 20.37 -9.64 2.92
C ASP A 551 20.00 -10.10 4.34
N LEU A 552 20.67 -9.54 5.36
CA LEU A 552 20.41 -9.87 6.76
C LEU A 552 19.23 -9.09 7.33
N GLU A 553 19.03 -7.86 6.85
CA GLU A 553 17.91 -7.01 7.23
C GLU A 553 16.59 -7.55 6.69
N GLU A 554 16.58 -8.10 5.47
CA GLU A 554 15.40 -8.77 4.89
C GLU A 554 14.99 -10.03 5.67
N ARG A 555 15.96 -10.73 6.24
CA ARG A 555 15.67 -11.90 7.09
C ARG A 555 15.17 -11.50 8.47
N SER A 556 15.64 -10.35 8.98
CA SER A 556 15.29 -9.84 10.30
C SER A 556 13.80 -9.47 10.40
N ILE A 557 13.07 -10.07 11.35
CA ILE A 557 11.67 -9.71 11.70
C ILE A 557 11.48 -8.19 11.91
N TYR A 558 12.48 -7.51 12.50
CA TYR A 558 12.42 -6.07 12.79
C TYR A 558 13.06 -5.17 11.73
N GLY A 559 13.54 -5.73 10.62
CA GLY A 559 14.27 -5.01 9.58
C GLY A 559 15.52 -4.26 10.07
N LYS A 560 16.23 -4.79 11.07
CA LYS A 560 17.39 -4.14 11.70
C LYS A 560 18.45 -5.17 12.08
N ILE A 561 19.72 -4.77 12.10
CA ILE A 561 20.86 -5.67 12.39
C ILE A 561 21.81 -5.10 13.46
N GLN A 562 21.33 -4.12 14.23
CA GLN A 562 22.01 -3.50 15.38
C GLN A 562 22.79 -4.50 16.26
N TYR A 563 22.25 -5.69 16.51
CA TYR A 563 22.90 -6.68 17.36
C TYR A 563 24.26 -7.10 16.81
N ILE A 564 24.38 -7.30 15.48
CA ILE A 564 25.64 -7.67 14.81
C ILE A 564 26.64 -6.53 14.92
N LEU A 565 26.19 -5.29 14.72
CA LEU A 565 27.03 -4.11 14.88
C LEU A 565 27.50 -3.97 16.33
N TYR A 566 26.67 -4.31 17.31
CA TYR A 566 27.03 -4.32 18.72
C TYR A 566 28.07 -5.38 19.06
N ILE A 567 27.81 -6.66 18.75
CA ILE A 567 28.73 -7.76 19.10
C ILE A 567 30.05 -7.71 18.33
N SER A 568 30.08 -7.01 17.18
CA SER A 568 31.30 -6.70 16.41
C SER A 568 32.00 -5.41 16.86
N GLU A 569 31.53 -4.78 17.93
CA GLU A 569 32.13 -3.59 18.57
C GLU A 569 32.07 -2.31 17.71
N MET A 570 31.15 -2.28 16.74
CA MET A 570 30.88 -1.12 15.86
C MET A 570 29.89 -0.13 16.45
N TRP A 571 29.09 -0.54 17.44
CA TRP A 571 28.00 0.28 18.00
C TRP A 571 28.46 1.56 18.71
N ASN A 572 29.74 1.62 19.11
CA ASN A 572 30.35 2.79 19.76
C ASN A 572 31.03 3.73 18.75
N ASP A 573 30.66 3.67 17.46
CA ASP A 573 31.13 4.54 16.37
C ASP A 573 32.64 4.50 16.04
N GLU A 574 33.42 3.66 16.71
CA GLU A 574 34.83 3.44 16.39
C GLU A 574 35.02 2.43 15.25
N ILE A 575 35.10 2.90 14.01
CA ILE A 575 35.22 2.03 12.83
C ILE A 575 36.69 1.82 12.46
N ARG A 576 37.25 0.69 12.90
CA ARG A 576 38.62 0.25 12.62
C ARG A 576 38.68 -0.98 11.71
N ASN A 577 39.81 -1.18 11.03
CA ASN A 577 39.96 -2.27 10.05
C ASN A 577 39.87 -3.67 10.67
N ASP A 578 40.36 -3.85 11.90
CA ASP A 578 40.22 -5.07 12.71
C ASP A 578 38.74 -5.39 12.99
N LYS A 579 37.97 -4.39 13.45
CA LYS A 579 36.53 -4.52 13.68
C LYS A 579 35.76 -4.80 12.40
N ILE A 580 36.13 -4.19 11.26
CA ILE A 580 35.50 -4.48 9.95
C ILE A 580 35.73 -5.94 9.56
N LYS A 581 36.95 -6.47 9.76
CA LYS A 581 37.25 -7.88 9.52
C LYS A 581 36.41 -8.79 10.42
N LYS A 582 36.23 -8.44 11.70
CA LYS A 582 35.36 -9.16 12.64
C LYS A 582 33.90 -9.14 12.19
N LEU A 583 33.36 -7.97 11.85
CA LEU A 583 32.02 -7.79 11.30
C LEU A 583 31.79 -8.68 10.06
N LYS A 584 32.73 -8.71 9.11
CA LYS A 584 32.63 -9.58 7.92
C LYS A 584 32.51 -11.06 8.27
N LYS A 585 33.27 -11.54 9.26
CA LYS A 585 33.17 -12.92 9.75
C LYS A 585 31.81 -13.18 10.40
N TYR A 586 31.34 -12.24 11.23
CA TYR A 586 30.07 -12.35 11.92
C TYR A 586 28.89 -12.38 10.95
N MET A 587 28.88 -11.50 9.96
CA MET A 587 27.84 -11.48 8.92
C MET A 587 27.79 -12.79 8.13
N LYS A 588 28.95 -13.43 7.85
CA LYS A 588 28.97 -14.76 7.22
C LYS A 588 28.28 -15.82 8.09
N ILE A 589 28.52 -15.79 9.41
CA ILE A 589 27.86 -16.68 10.37
C ILE A 589 26.36 -16.40 10.39
N SER A 590 25.96 -15.13 10.47
CA SER A 590 24.54 -14.74 10.47
C SER A 590 23.84 -15.19 9.19
N LYS A 591 24.47 -15.12 8.01
CA LYS A 591 23.86 -15.62 6.76
C LYS A 591 23.55 -17.13 6.79
N ILE A 592 24.22 -17.91 7.64
CA ILE A 592 24.00 -19.36 7.80
C ILE A 592 22.95 -19.62 8.88
N TYR A 593 23.10 -19.00 10.05
CA TYR A 593 22.37 -19.39 11.26
C TYR A 593 21.23 -18.45 11.66
N PHE A 594 21.34 -17.15 11.37
CA PHE A 594 20.37 -16.17 11.85
C PHE A 594 19.03 -16.34 11.13
N GLN A 595 17.97 -16.56 11.92
CA GLN A 595 16.58 -16.73 11.47
C GLN A 595 16.44 -17.75 10.32
N ASN A 596 17.15 -18.86 10.46
CA ASN A 596 17.07 -19.99 9.54
C ASN A 596 16.51 -21.19 10.30
N ASP A 597 15.24 -21.55 10.07
CA ASP A 597 14.54 -22.62 10.78
C ASP A 597 15.29 -23.96 10.73
N SER A 598 15.95 -24.27 9.60
CA SER A 598 16.74 -25.48 9.44
C SER A 598 18.00 -25.52 10.31
N LYS A 599 18.44 -24.37 10.81
CA LYS A 599 19.65 -24.17 11.62
C LYS A 599 19.38 -23.62 13.02
N ASP A 600 18.14 -23.34 13.38
CA ASP A 600 17.73 -22.81 14.69
C ASP A 600 18.20 -23.74 15.83
N LEU A 601 17.92 -25.04 15.74
CA LEU A 601 18.37 -26.01 16.75
C LEU A 601 19.90 -26.06 16.87
N GLU A 602 20.62 -26.04 15.75
CA GLU A 602 22.09 -26.04 15.76
C GLU A 602 22.64 -24.78 16.45
N LEU A 603 22.06 -23.61 16.16
CA LEU A 603 22.45 -22.35 16.80
C LEU A 603 22.14 -22.35 18.30
N ARG A 604 20.98 -22.87 18.72
CA ARG A 604 20.62 -23.04 20.14
C ARG A 604 21.63 -23.90 20.88
N LYS A 605 22.08 -25.00 20.27
CA LYS A 605 23.12 -25.88 20.82
C LYS A 605 24.44 -25.11 20.99
N ILE A 606 24.87 -24.37 19.97
CA ILE A 606 26.10 -23.56 20.02
C ILE A 606 25.99 -22.46 21.08
N PHE A 607 24.83 -21.80 21.19
CA PHE A 607 24.59 -20.78 22.19
C PHE A 607 24.64 -21.35 23.61
N ALA A 608 24.07 -22.54 23.84
CA ALA A 608 24.19 -23.24 25.12
C ALA A 608 25.65 -23.59 25.44
N ILE A 609 26.40 -24.14 24.48
CA ILE A 609 27.84 -24.38 24.63
C ILE A 609 28.57 -23.09 25.01
N ALA A 610 28.25 -21.96 24.38
CA ALA A 610 28.91 -20.68 24.66
C ALA A 610 28.73 -20.20 26.10
N THR A 611 27.63 -20.58 26.77
CA THR A 611 27.40 -20.23 28.18
C THR A 611 28.27 -21.01 29.16
N ILE A 612 28.69 -22.22 28.80
CA ILE A 612 29.42 -23.16 29.65
C ILE A 612 30.86 -23.42 29.18
N TRP A 613 31.30 -22.80 28.10
CA TRP A 613 32.65 -22.99 27.56
C TRP A 613 33.68 -22.20 28.37
N ASP A 614 34.72 -22.87 28.85
CA ASP A 614 35.90 -22.24 29.44
C ASP A 614 36.88 -21.81 28.34
N TYR A 615 37.04 -20.50 28.16
CA TYR A 615 37.92 -19.93 27.12
C TYR A 615 39.40 -20.02 27.48
N LYS A 616 39.75 -20.13 28.77
CA LYS A 616 41.14 -20.28 29.22
C LYS A 616 41.61 -21.72 28.99
N LEU A 617 40.80 -22.69 29.43
CA LEU A 617 41.11 -24.11 29.30
C LEU A 617 40.75 -24.68 27.92
N LYS A 618 40.00 -23.93 27.10
CA LYS A 618 39.44 -24.37 25.81
C LYS A 618 38.68 -25.69 25.95
N ASN A 619 37.88 -25.81 27.01
CA ASN A 619 37.14 -27.01 27.34
C ASN A 619 35.75 -26.65 27.92
N ILE A 620 34.86 -27.63 28.01
CA ILE A 620 33.58 -27.48 28.72
C ILE A 620 33.79 -27.59 30.24
N LEU A 621 32.93 -26.91 31.01
CA LEU A 621 32.88 -27.04 32.47
C LEU A 621 32.45 -28.44 32.92
N SER A 622 32.71 -28.79 34.17
CA SER A 622 32.29 -30.09 34.74
C SER A 622 30.76 -30.24 34.76
N SER A 623 30.27 -31.49 34.85
CA SER A 623 28.83 -31.79 34.84
C SER A 623 28.06 -31.11 35.98
N GLU A 624 28.66 -31.04 37.17
CA GLU A 624 28.09 -30.35 38.34
C GLU A 624 28.01 -28.84 38.12
N GLU A 625 29.06 -28.22 37.57
CA GLU A 625 29.07 -26.79 37.26
C GLU A 625 28.05 -26.44 36.18
N ILE A 626 27.92 -27.25 35.12
CA ILE A 626 26.91 -27.04 34.06
C ILE A 626 25.49 -27.07 34.64
N ASN A 627 25.22 -28.01 35.54
CA ASN A 627 23.92 -28.12 36.18
C ASN A 627 23.65 -26.93 37.12
N LYS A 628 24.63 -26.51 37.92
CA LYS A 628 24.51 -25.31 38.79
C LYS A 628 24.29 -24.02 38.00
N ILE A 629 24.85 -23.89 36.79
CA ILE A 629 24.59 -22.74 35.92
C ILE A 629 23.10 -22.60 35.58
N ALA A 630 22.29 -23.65 35.69
CA ALA A 630 20.83 -23.58 35.53
C ALA A 630 20.16 -22.58 36.48
N GLU A 631 20.70 -22.41 37.68
CA GLU A 631 20.19 -21.47 38.69
C GLU A 631 20.37 -20.01 38.25
N ASN A 632 21.34 -19.72 37.37
CA ASN A 632 21.59 -18.38 36.87
C ASN A 632 20.58 -18.01 35.78
N LYS A 633 19.56 -17.23 36.16
CA LYS A 633 18.49 -16.77 35.26
C LYS A 633 18.76 -15.39 34.69
N ILE A 634 18.26 -15.18 33.46
CA ILE A 634 18.13 -13.89 32.78
C ILE A 634 16.67 -13.81 32.30
N ASP A 635 15.93 -12.76 32.66
CA ASP A 635 14.50 -12.58 32.35
C ASP A 635 13.62 -13.78 32.78
N ASN A 636 13.87 -14.32 33.97
CA ASN A 636 13.21 -15.53 34.50
C ASN A 636 13.40 -16.80 33.64
N LYS A 637 14.36 -16.79 32.72
CA LYS A 637 14.75 -17.92 31.85
C LYS A 637 16.19 -18.33 32.12
N ASN A 638 16.57 -19.56 31.77
CA ASN A 638 17.98 -19.97 31.88
C ASN A 638 18.88 -19.12 30.99
N LYS A 639 20.14 -19.01 31.38
CA LYS A 639 21.16 -18.25 30.66
C LYS A 639 21.30 -18.65 29.18
N TRP A 640 21.21 -19.94 28.86
CA TRP A 640 21.29 -20.48 27.50
C TRP A 640 19.98 -20.43 26.72
N TYR A 641 18.86 -20.00 27.33
CA TYR A 641 17.61 -19.88 26.60
C TYR A 641 17.76 -18.85 25.48
N TRP A 642 17.46 -19.30 24.26
CA TRP A 642 17.52 -18.51 23.03
C TRP A 642 16.11 -18.06 22.63
N ASP A 643 15.97 -16.75 22.40
CA ASP A 643 14.82 -16.13 21.76
C ASP A 643 15.37 -15.02 20.86
N ASP A 644 14.91 -14.97 19.60
CA ASP A 644 15.38 -13.99 18.63
C ASP A 644 15.11 -12.56 19.11
N ASN A 645 14.04 -12.35 19.89
CA ASN A 645 13.63 -11.03 20.35
C ASN A 645 14.62 -10.42 21.35
N TYR A 646 15.40 -11.24 22.08
CA TYR A 646 16.32 -10.72 23.10
C TYR A 646 17.51 -9.94 22.55
N TYR A 647 17.82 -10.11 21.26
CA TYR A 647 18.96 -9.42 20.64
C TYR A 647 18.57 -8.05 20.06
N PHE A 648 17.28 -7.74 20.07
CA PHE A 648 16.76 -6.46 19.64
C PHE A 648 16.35 -5.63 20.85
N TRP A 649 16.69 -4.34 20.81
CA TRP A 649 16.33 -3.39 21.85
C TRP A 649 15.71 -2.14 21.23
N ASN A 650 14.95 -1.46 22.08
CA ASN A 650 14.27 -0.21 21.82
C ASN A 650 15.03 0.95 22.46
N ASP A 651 14.51 2.16 22.36
CA ASP A 651 15.20 3.38 22.81
C ASP A 651 15.41 3.43 24.34
N SER A 652 14.59 2.70 25.10
CA SER A 652 14.76 2.45 26.53
C SER A 652 15.55 1.17 26.78
N ILE A 653 16.87 1.20 26.58
CA ILE A 653 17.73 0.03 26.78
C ILE A 653 17.59 -0.53 28.21
N ARG A 654 17.42 -1.86 28.34
CA ARG A 654 17.52 -2.61 29.60
C ARG A 654 18.90 -3.24 29.75
N ASN A 655 19.42 -3.31 30.98
CA ASN A 655 20.70 -3.95 31.31
C ASN A 655 20.76 -5.44 30.93
N GLU A 656 19.62 -6.12 30.86
CA GLU A 656 19.47 -7.57 30.61
C GLU A 656 19.86 -7.97 29.16
N THR A 657 19.51 -7.13 28.17
CA THR A 657 19.86 -7.33 26.75
C THR A 657 21.37 -7.44 26.54
N ASN A 658 22.18 -6.72 27.32
CA ASN A 658 23.63 -6.74 27.21
C ASN A 658 24.23 -8.11 27.58
N GLN A 659 23.66 -8.84 28.54
CA GLN A 659 24.16 -10.15 28.95
C GLN A 659 23.91 -11.21 27.86
N LYS A 660 22.73 -11.20 27.24
CA LYS A 660 22.40 -12.09 26.12
C LYS A 660 23.25 -11.80 24.89
N LEU A 661 23.47 -10.51 24.57
CA LEU A 661 24.38 -10.10 23.49
C LEU A 661 25.83 -10.53 23.75
N PHE A 662 26.28 -10.52 25.00
CA PHE A 662 27.60 -11.03 25.36
C PHE A 662 27.74 -12.54 25.12
N ILE A 663 26.72 -13.34 25.46
CA ILE A 663 26.71 -14.78 25.18
C ILE A 663 26.67 -15.01 23.66
N LEU A 664 25.88 -14.23 22.93
CA LEU A 664 25.82 -14.31 21.47
C LEU A 664 27.19 -14.02 20.83
N LYS A 665 27.88 -12.99 21.31
CA LYS A 665 29.23 -12.66 20.88
C LYS A 665 30.16 -13.86 21.08
N ARG A 666 30.12 -14.48 22.26
CA ARG A 666 30.88 -15.70 22.60
C ARG A 666 30.54 -16.87 21.67
N ALA A 667 29.27 -17.09 21.36
CA ALA A 667 28.87 -18.12 20.39
C ALA A 667 29.47 -17.88 19.00
N TYR A 668 29.49 -16.62 18.53
CA TYR A 668 30.09 -16.27 17.24
C TYR A 668 31.61 -16.42 17.26
N ASP A 669 32.28 -15.95 18.31
CA ASP A 669 33.72 -16.11 18.49
C ASP A 669 34.08 -17.62 18.50
N LEU A 670 33.29 -18.47 19.18
CA LEU A 670 33.49 -19.93 19.16
C LEU A 670 33.38 -20.54 17.77
N ILE A 671 32.38 -20.15 16.98
CA ILE A 671 32.24 -20.66 15.59
C ILE A 671 33.47 -20.28 14.77
N ILE A 672 33.96 -19.05 14.89
CA ILE A 672 35.15 -18.58 14.17
C ILE A 672 36.37 -19.36 14.60
N ASP A 673 36.65 -19.37 15.90
CA ASP A 673 37.81 -20.04 16.48
C ASP A 673 37.82 -21.53 16.10
N TRP A 674 36.66 -22.18 16.16
CA TRP A 674 36.52 -23.57 15.76
C TRP A 674 36.76 -23.81 14.28
N SER A 675 36.15 -22.99 13.42
CA SER A 675 36.31 -23.08 11.96
C SER A 675 37.78 -22.91 11.50
N LEU A 676 38.58 -22.18 12.27
CA LEU A 676 40.01 -21.99 12.01
C LEU A 676 40.86 -23.16 12.51
N MET A 677 40.42 -23.87 13.55
CA MET A 677 41.22 -24.87 14.25
C MET A 677 41.04 -26.31 13.73
N LYS A 678 39.89 -26.71 13.17
CA LYS A 678 39.55 -28.14 12.96
C LYS A 678 38.75 -28.43 11.67
N LYS A 679 38.82 -29.69 11.20
CA LYS A 679 38.01 -30.25 10.11
C LYS A 679 36.65 -30.83 10.55
N GLU A 680 36.41 -30.98 11.86
CA GLU A 680 35.22 -31.59 12.46
C GLU A 680 34.27 -30.51 13.03
N LYS A 681 32.96 -30.77 13.13
CA LYS A 681 31.98 -29.79 13.65
C LYS A 681 32.13 -29.59 15.18
N LEU A 682 31.90 -28.36 15.66
CA LEU A 682 32.01 -28.00 17.09
C LEU A 682 31.15 -28.89 17.99
N ILE A 683 29.91 -29.15 17.59
CA ILE A 683 28.98 -29.98 18.36
C ILE A 683 29.49 -31.43 18.47
N GLU A 684 30.03 -31.99 17.40
CA GLU A 684 30.58 -33.35 17.38
C GLU A 684 31.80 -33.46 18.30
N PHE A 685 32.66 -32.45 18.29
CA PHE A 685 33.79 -32.38 19.21
C PHE A 685 33.37 -32.30 20.67
N VAL A 686 32.41 -31.43 21.01
CA VAL A 686 31.92 -31.29 22.39
C VAL A 686 31.28 -32.60 22.85
N ARG A 687 30.49 -33.26 21.99
CA ARG A 687 29.89 -34.57 22.30
C ARG A 687 30.96 -35.61 22.68
N LYS A 688 32.09 -35.64 21.98
CA LYS A 688 33.21 -36.56 22.29
C LYS A 688 33.90 -36.28 23.64
N HIS A 689 33.74 -35.09 24.21
CA HIS A 689 34.30 -34.73 25.51
C HIS A 689 33.39 -35.13 26.68
N PHE A 690 32.16 -35.55 26.41
CA PHE A 690 31.29 -36.13 27.41
C PHE A 690 31.70 -37.58 27.69
N ASP A 691 32.46 -37.78 28.76
CA ASP A 691 32.73 -39.11 29.32
C ASP A 691 31.59 -39.58 30.25
N SER A 692 31.85 -40.64 31.03
CA SER A 692 30.90 -41.17 32.02
C SER A 692 30.51 -40.16 33.11
N ASN A 693 31.31 -39.12 33.36
CA ASN A 693 31.03 -38.12 34.39
C ASN A 693 29.92 -37.14 33.99
N TYR A 694 29.54 -37.11 32.70
CA TYR A 694 28.48 -36.24 32.16
C TYR A 694 27.12 -36.91 32.04
N ASP A 695 26.99 -38.14 32.53
CA ASP A 695 25.75 -38.89 32.54
C ASP A 695 24.61 -38.19 33.31
N ALA A 696 24.94 -37.31 34.26
CA ALA A 696 23.96 -36.49 34.97
C ALA A 696 23.81 -35.05 34.39
N CYS A 697 24.47 -34.73 33.28
CA CYS A 697 24.50 -33.38 32.71
C CYS A 697 23.35 -33.17 31.71
N TRP A 698 22.49 -32.18 31.95
CA TRP A 698 21.37 -31.90 31.03
C TRP A 698 21.83 -31.57 29.60
N LEU A 699 22.96 -30.87 29.44
CA LEU A 699 23.46 -30.43 28.14
C LEU A 699 23.94 -31.61 27.29
N LYS A 700 24.47 -32.68 27.90
CA LYS A 700 24.82 -33.91 27.18
C LYS A 700 23.62 -34.42 26.40
N TYR A 701 22.47 -34.58 27.07
CA TYR A 701 21.23 -35.03 26.43
C TYR A 701 20.69 -34.02 25.42
N ALA A 702 20.76 -32.71 25.71
CA ALA A 702 20.34 -31.67 24.76
C ALA A 702 21.21 -31.62 23.50
N LEU A 703 22.49 -32.01 23.60
CA LEU A 703 23.38 -32.11 22.45
C LEU A 703 23.18 -33.44 21.73
N ASP A 704 23.11 -34.57 22.42
CA ASP A 704 22.97 -35.91 21.84
C ASP A 704 21.60 -36.16 21.21
N ARG A 705 20.56 -35.53 21.75
CA ARG A 705 19.20 -35.58 21.22
C ARG A 705 18.88 -34.32 20.42
N ASP A 706 17.98 -34.42 19.47
CA ASP A 706 17.52 -33.29 18.65
C ASP A 706 16.16 -32.74 19.11
N TYR A 707 15.86 -32.88 20.42
CA TYR A 707 14.64 -32.35 21.03
C TYR A 707 14.81 -30.88 21.40
N ASN A 708 13.98 -30.02 20.80
CA ASN A 708 13.96 -28.58 21.08
C ASN A 708 13.56 -28.27 22.54
N GLU A 709 12.74 -29.14 23.13
CA GLU A 709 12.19 -29.03 24.48
C GLU A 709 13.30 -28.85 25.53
N LEU A 710 14.43 -29.55 25.37
CA LEU A 710 15.56 -29.51 26.31
C LEU A 710 16.32 -28.17 26.30
N LEU A 711 16.18 -27.38 25.24
CA LEU A 711 16.83 -26.06 25.08
C LEU A 711 15.85 -24.88 25.25
N LYS A 712 14.54 -25.12 25.13
CA LYS A 712 13.48 -24.10 25.23
C LYS A 712 12.86 -24.00 26.62
N ASN A 713 12.77 -25.11 27.34
CA ASN A 713 12.13 -25.13 28.64
C ASN A 713 13.09 -24.71 29.76
N VAL A 714 12.50 -24.21 30.86
CA VAL A 714 13.29 -23.79 32.03
C VAL A 714 13.79 -25.04 32.75
N ILE A 715 15.09 -25.13 33.01
CA ILE A 715 15.72 -26.18 33.81
C ILE A 715 16.17 -25.57 35.12
N GLU A 716 15.97 -26.26 36.23
CA GLU A 716 16.44 -25.86 37.56
C GLU A 716 17.25 -26.99 38.19
N TYR A 717 18.23 -26.63 39.00
CA TYR A 717 19.00 -27.59 39.78
C TYR A 717 18.75 -27.30 41.26
N ILE A 718 17.98 -28.16 41.93
CA ILE A 718 17.54 -27.97 43.32
C ILE A 718 17.80 -29.28 44.07
N ASP A 719 18.46 -29.19 45.23
CA ASP A 719 18.76 -30.34 46.10
C ASP A 719 19.38 -31.53 45.34
N ASN A 720 20.36 -31.23 44.48
CA ASN A 720 21.04 -32.17 43.58
C ASN A 720 20.15 -32.84 42.50
N ASN A 721 18.93 -32.33 42.27
CA ASN A 721 18.01 -32.84 41.26
C ASN A 721 17.82 -31.83 40.12
N LEU A 722 17.88 -32.33 38.89
CA LEU A 722 17.52 -31.56 37.70
C LEU A 722 16.01 -31.60 37.49
N LEU A 723 15.39 -30.43 37.46
CA LEU A 723 13.98 -30.23 37.14
C LEU A 723 13.86 -29.49 35.80
N ILE A 724 12.81 -29.76 35.04
CA ILE A 724 12.47 -29.08 33.79
C ILE A 724 10.99 -28.70 33.80
N SER A 725 10.72 -27.46 33.41
CA SER A 725 9.37 -26.91 33.32
C SER A 725 8.74 -27.34 32.00
N ILE A 726 7.64 -28.09 32.07
CA ILE A 726 6.89 -28.53 30.88
C ILE A 726 5.43 -28.13 31.06
N GLU A 727 4.77 -27.85 29.93
CA GLU A 727 3.33 -27.58 29.90
C GLU A 727 2.56 -28.88 30.09
N ASP A 728 1.67 -28.89 31.07
CA ASP A 728 0.79 -30.00 31.39
C ASP A 728 -0.10 -30.34 30.20
N ILE A 729 0.00 -31.59 29.76
CA ILE A 729 -0.74 -32.14 28.63
C ILE A 729 -2.26 -32.17 28.93
N VAL A 730 -2.65 -32.23 30.21
CA VAL A 730 -4.04 -32.40 30.65
C VAL A 730 -4.72 -31.05 30.92
N TYR A 731 -4.03 -30.13 31.59
CA TYR A 731 -4.64 -28.87 32.05
C TYR A 731 -4.06 -27.60 31.41
N GLY A 732 -3.04 -27.72 30.55
CA GLY A 732 -2.37 -26.57 29.91
C GLY A 732 -1.62 -25.67 30.90
N ARG A 733 -1.30 -26.17 32.11
CA ARG A 733 -0.56 -25.43 33.15
C ARG A 733 0.91 -25.79 33.10
N LYS A 734 1.83 -24.83 33.27
CA LYS A 734 3.26 -25.15 33.38
C LYS A 734 3.58 -25.66 34.77
N GLY A 735 4.28 -26.79 34.86
CA GLY A 735 4.83 -27.30 36.11
C GLY A 735 6.22 -27.89 35.96
N TYR A 736 6.92 -28.06 37.08
CA TYR A 736 8.27 -28.62 37.11
C TYR A 736 8.24 -30.13 37.29
N MET A 737 9.03 -30.83 36.48
CA MET A 737 9.16 -32.29 36.52
C MET A 737 10.64 -32.66 36.54
N SER A 738 10.97 -33.82 37.07
CA SER A 738 12.36 -34.30 37.02
C SER A 738 12.82 -34.56 35.58
N PHE A 739 14.03 -34.10 35.29
CA PHE A 739 14.59 -34.02 33.94
C PHE A 739 14.74 -35.39 33.25
N PHE A 740 15.26 -36.39 33.96
CA PHE A 740 15.51 -37.72 33.36
C PHE A 740 14.22 -38.49 32.99
N PRO A 741 13.15 -38.48 33.81
CA PRO A 741 11.83 -38.93 33.39
C PRO A 741 11.36 -38.30 32.07
N VAL A 742 11.57 -36.99 31.91
CA VAL A 742 11.18 -36.26 30.69
C VAL A 742 12.01 -36.72 29.50
N VAL A 743 13.34 -36.80 29.65
CA VAL A 743 14.22 -37.27 28.56
C VAL A 743 13.83 -38.68 28.13
N TYR A 744 13.57 -39.57 29.09
CA TYR A 744 13.09 -40.91 28.80
C TYR A 744 11.76 -40.91 28.04
N TYR A 745 10.81 -40.09 28.47
CA TYR A 745 9.54 -39.93 27.77
C TYR A 745 9.73 -39.42 26.33
N LEU A 746 10.61 -38.44 26.11
CA LEU A 746 10.91 -37.93 24.76
C LEU A 746 11.61 -38.98 23.88
N ASP A 747 12.56 -39.72 24.45
CA ASP A 747 13.24 -40.85 23.79
C ASP A 747 12.20 -41.90 23.35
N GLU A 748 11.32 -42.33 24.26
CA GLU A 748 10.25 -43.28 23.95
C GLU A 748 9.27 -42.71 22.92
N LYS A 749 8.78 -41.48 23.11
CA LYS A 749 7.89 -40.79 22.17
C LYS A 749 8.47 -40.77 20.76
N SER A 750 9.78 -40.53 20.62
CA SER A 750 10.44 -40.47 19.31
C SER A 750 10.55 -41.83 18.61
N LYS A 751 10.64 -42.93 19.37
CA LYS A 751 10.69 -44.30 18.82
C LYS A 751 9.36 -44.72 18.19
N TYR A 752 8.25 -44.12 18.61
CA TYR A 752 6.89 -44.54 18.26
C TYR A 752 6.18 -43.66 17.21
N GLN A 753 6.91 -42.88 16.38
CA GLN A 753 6.39 -41.95 15.35
C GLN A 753 4.89 -42.09 14.99
N PHE A 754 4.01 -41.33 15.64
CA PHE A 754 2.63 -41.12 15.20
C PHE A 754 2.14 -39.68 15.45
N ARG A 755 1.21 -39.24 14.59
CA ARG A 755 0.73 -37.86 14.40
C ARG A 755 0.16 -37.26 15.70
N ASN A 756 0.43 -35.97 15.91
CA ASN A 756 -0.01 -35.15 17.05
C ASN A 756 -1.54 -35.14 17.33
N GLU A 757 -2.37 -35.76 16.49
CA GLU A 757 -3.83 -35.80 16.64
C GLU A 757 -4.28 -36.77 17.75
N GLU A 758 -3.58 -37.89 17.97
CA GLU A 758 -4.02 -38.93 18.92
C GLU A 758 -3.83 -38.57 20.40
N PHE A 759 -3.00 -37.57 20.73
CA PHE A 759 -2.88 -37.10 22.11
C PHE A 759 -4.03 -36.15 22.51
N ARG A 760 -4.70 -35.49 21.56
CA ARG A 760 -5.89 -34.67 21.84
C ARG A 760 -7.17 -35.51 21.96
N ASP A 761 -7.24 -36.65 21.28
CA ASP A 761 -8.45 -37.47 21.25
C ASP A 761 -8.57 -38.47 22.42
N THR A 762 -7.58 -38.57 23.32
CA THR A 762 -7.68 -39.49 24.48
C THR A 762 -8.62 -39.03 25.60
N PHE A 763 -9.29 -37.89 25.43
CA PHE A 763 -10.36 -37.43 26.32
C PHE A 763 -11.72 -37.19 25.64
N LYS A 764 -11.88 -37.52 24.34
CA LYS A 764 -13.20 -37.55 23.71
C LYS A 764 -13.66 -38.98 23.50
N SER A 765 -14.77 -39.29 24.17
CA SER A 765 -15.72 -40.32 23.76
C SER A 765 -15.17 -41.75 23.75
N ILE A 766 -15.35 -42.44 24.87
CA ILE A 766 -15.71 -43.86 24.80
C ILE A 766 -16.95 -43.92 23.89
N LYS A 767 -16.78 -44.36 22.65
CA LYS A 767 -17.79 -44.83 21.70
C LYS A 767 -16.98 -45.17 20.48
N ASP A 768 -16.41 -46.38 20.48
CA ASP A 768 -16.29 -47.20 19.28
C ASP A 768 -15.85 -48.60 19.71
N THR A 769 -16.77 -49.54 19.52
CA THR A 769 -16.51 -50.97 19.45
C THR A 769 -15.74 -51.26 18.18
N TYR A 770 -14.62 -51.98 18.34
CA TYR A 770 -13.70 -52.52 17.32
C TYR A 770 -12.53 -51.60 16.89
N THR A 771 -11.34 -52.24 16.96
CA THR A 771 -10.04 -51.91 16.35
C THR A 771 -9.09 -50.92 17.04
N HIS A 772 -7.99 -51.52 17.52
CA HIS A 772 -6.60 -51.06 17.54
C HIS A 772 -6.29 -49.61 17.96
N ILE A 773 -5.98 -49.43 19.24
CA ILE A 773 -4.96 -48.45 19.66
C ILE A 773 -4.01 -49.15 20.65
N SER A 774 -2.93 -49.71 20.10
CA SER A 774 -1.71 -49.95 20.87
C SER A 774 -0.95 -48.63 20.93
N LEU A 775 -0.71 -48.09 22.12
CA LEU A 775 0.52 -47.35 22.49
C LEU A 775 0.36 -46.76 23.89
N LEU A 776 1.49 -46.69 24.57
CA LEU A 776 1.64 -46.38 25.99
C LEU A 776 0.92 -45.08 26.38
N LYS A 777 -0.04 -45.14 27.32
CA LYS A 777 -0.46 -43.93 28.05
C LYS A 777 0.67 -43.53 29.01
N PHE A 778 1.41 -42.50 28.65
CA PHE A 778 2.35 -41.82 29.53
C PHE A 778 1.63 -40.67 30.24
N MET A 779 1.44 -40.80 31.55
CA MET A 779 0.83 -39.75 32.38
C MET A 779 1.88 -39.16 33.30
N PHE A 780 2.06 -37.84 33.22
CA PHE A 780 2.74 -37.05 34.24
C PHE A 780 1.67 -36.38 35.10
N ASN A 781 1.81 -36.44 36.43
CA ASN A 781 0.91 -35.74 37.33
C ASN A 781 1.63 -34.50 37.87
N LEU A 782 1.00 -33.33 37.72
CA LEU A 782 1.42 -32.12 38.43
C LEU A 782 0.99 -32.22 39.90
N TYR A 783 1.70 -31.48 40.75
CA TYR A 783 1.50 -31.34 42.19
C TYR A 783 0.04 -31.51 42.65
N ASP A 784 -0.12 -32.26 43.77
CA ASP A 784 -1.34 -32.49 44.58
C ASP A 784 -2.21 -33.73 44.36
N VAL A 785 -1.77 -34.76 43.63
CA VAL A 785 -2.41 -36.08 43.74
C VAL A 785 -1.40 -37.18 44.00
N ASN A 786 -1.41 -37.74 45.22
CA ASN A 786 -0.57 -38.85 45.68
C ASN A 786 -0.85 -40.20 44.96
N LYS A 787 -1.57 -40.16 43.84
CA LYS A 787 -2.07 -41.35 43.14
C LYS A 787 -2.13 -41.13 41.63
N ILE A 788 -1.86 -42.20 40.88
CA ILE A 788 -2.04 -42.25 39.43
C ILE A 788 -3.32 -43.02 39.14
N THR A 789 -4.24 -42.40 38.42
CA THR A 789 -5.60 -42.91 38.26
C THR A 789 -5.84 -43.37 36.83
N LEU A 790 -5.99 -44.67 36.61
CA LEU A 790 -6.44 -45.24 35.34
C LEU A 790 -7.94 -45.43 35.38
N GLU A 791 -8.65 -44.87 34.40
CA GLU A 791 -10.10 -44.97 34.32
C GLU A 791 -10.54 -45.58 32.99
N LYS A 792 -11.45 -46.55 33.05
CA LYS A 792 -12.06 -47.13 31.84
C LYS A 792 -13.57 -47.20 32.04
N GLY A 793 -14.31 -46.67 31.07
CA GLY A 793 -15.77 -46.75 31.06
C GLY A 793 -16.27 -47.88 30.17
N ILE A 794 -17.31 -48.57 30.61
CA ILE A 794 -18.16 -49.42 29.78
C ILE A 794 -19.45 -48.63 29.56
N ILE A 795 -19.80 -48.36 28.30
CA ILE A 795 -21.02 -47.61 27.95
C ILE A 795 -22.10 -48.58 27.53
N TYR A 796 -23.27 -48.42 28.14
CA TYR A 796 -24.54 -48.91 27.61
C TYR A 796 -25.36 -47.69 27.15
N GLU A 797 -25.66 -47.63 25.85
CA GLU A 797 -26.45 -46.56 25.24
C GLU A 797 -27.87 -47.09 24.98
N HIS A 798 -28.87 -46.53 25.66
CA HIS A 798 -30.27 -46.85 25.41
C HIS A 798 -31.00 -45.64 24.80
N SER A 799 -31.53 -45.81 23.58
CA SER A 799 -32.28 -44.78 22.87
C SER A 799 -33.80 -44.98 23.07
N CYS A 800 -34.45 -44.15 23.88
CA CYS A 800 -35.90 -44.24 24.08
C CYS A 800 -36.69 -43.87 22.80
N ASN A 801 -37.78 -44.60 22.52
CA ASN A 801 -38.65 -44.36 21.37
C ASN A 801 -39.47 -43.05 21.53
N LYS A 802 -39.48 -42.24 20.47
CA LYS A 802 -39.97 -40.84 20.35
C LYS A 802 -41.44 -40.52 20.71
N LYS A 803 -42.23 -41.41 21.31
CA LYS A 803 -43.70 -41.22 21.41
C LYS A 803 -44.25 -40.53 22.68
N TYR A 804 -43.40 -40.04 23.58
CA TYR A 804 -43.83 -39.40 24.83
C TYR A 804 -43.08 -38.11 25.12
N SER A 805 -43.34 -37.06 24.31
CA SER A 805 -42.76 -35.73 24.48
C SER A 805 -43.74 -34.79 25.20
N HIS A 806 -43.69 -34.75 26.53
CA HIS A 806 -44.22 -33.61 27.30
C HIS A 806 -43.15 -32.79 28.03
N TYR A 807 -41.88 -33.22 28.02
CA TYR A 807 -40.75 -32.43 28.53
C TYR A 807 -39.82 -31.95 27.39
N ASN A 808 -40.27 -30.91 26.68
CA ASN A 808 -39.53 -30.23 25.61
C ASN A 808 -38.49 -29.22 26.16
N LYS A 809 -37.45 -29.69 26.85
CA LYS A 809 -36.24 -28.86 27.10
C LYS A 809 -34.91 -29.53 26.78
N TYR A 810 -34.88 -30.84 26.56
CA TYR A 810 -33.69 -31.55 26.10
C TYR A 810 -34.04 -32.36 24.85
N ASN A 811 -33.91 -31.73 23.69
CA ASN A 811 -34.01 -32.43 22.40
C ASN A 811 -32.82 -33.41 22.28
N ASN A 812 -33.13 -34.70 22.15
CA ASN A 812 -32.19 -35.82 21.88
C ASN A 812 -31.15 -36.14 22.97
N SER A 813 -31.54 -36.25 24.23
CA SER A 813 -30.68 -36.89 25.24
C SER A 813 -30.91 -38.41 25.25
N ASN A 814 -30.05 -39.17 24.57
CA ASN A 814 -29.87 -40.59 24.89
C ASN A 814 -29.36 -40.66 26.34
N ILE A 815 -30.07 -41.36 27.21
CA ILE A 815 -29.55 -41.65 28.55
C ILE A 815 -28.47 -42.71 28.38
N ASN A 816 -27.23 -42.32 28.67
CA ASN A 816 -26.09 -43.22 28.61
C ASN A 816 -25.76 -43.67 30.03
N LEU A 817 -26.00 -44.95 30.30
CA LEU A 817 -25.56 -45.58 31.54
C LEU A 817 -24.14 -46.07 31.33
N TYR A 818 -23.19 -45.59 32.13
CA TYR A 818 -21.83 -46.09 32.06
C TYR A 818 -21.29 -46.44 33.44
N TYR A 819 -20.57 -47.56 33.48
CA TYR A 819 -19.77 -47.95 34.63
C TYR A 819 -18.34 -47.56 34.37
N LYS A 820 -17.75 -46.81 35.29
CA LYS A 820 -16.34 -46.45 35.26
C LYS A 820 -15.63 -47.18 36.37
N TYR A 821 -14.62 -47.96 36.04
CA TYR A 821 -13.69 -48.46 37.05
C TYR A 821 -12.45 -47.59 37.08
N ARG A 822 -12.01 -47.29 38.29
CA ARG A 822 -10.85 -46.47 38.61
C ARG A 822 -9.81 -47.34 39.29
N ILE A 823 -8.57 -47.35 38.79
CA ILE A 823 -7.42 -48.01 39.43
C ILE A 823 -6.43 -46.94 39.85
N GLU A 824 -6.17 -46.83 41.15
CA GLU A 824 -5.23 -45.86 41.72
C GLU A 824 -3.92 -46.55 42.12
N PHE A 825 -2.81 -46.13 41.52
CA PHE A 825 -1.45 -46.53 41.91
C PHE A 825 -0.87 -45.50 42.88
N PRO A 826 -0.17 -45.91 43.95
CA PRO A 826 0.54 -44.97 44.81
C PRO A 826 1.60 -44.20 44.01
N TYR A 827 1.66 -42.88 44.22
CA TYR A 827 2.61 -42.00 43.54
C TYR A 827 4.06 -42.38 43.88
N ILE A 828 4.88 -42.53 42.84
CA ILE A 828 6.33 -42.67 42.98
C ILE A 828 6.95 -41.43 42.35
N ILE A 829 7.59 -40.61 43.19
CA ILE A 829 8.31 -39.40 42.76
C ILE A 829 9.32 -39.78 41.66
N ASN A 830 9.54 -38.88 40.71
CA ASN A 830 10.48 -39.07 39.61
C ASN A 830 10.18 -40.32 38.75
N SER A 831 8.92 -40.61 38.45
CA SER A 831 8.58 -41.78 37.65
C SER A 831 7.87 -41.48 36.34
N VAL A 832 8.00 -42.40 35.38
CA VAL A 832 7.26 -42.43 34.11
C VAL A 832 6.38 -43.67 34.13
N VAL A 833 5.08 -43.53 33.92
CA VAL A 833 4.15 -44.66 33.85
C VAL A 833 3.79 -44.98 32.41
N CYS A 834 3.77 -46.25 32.09
CA CYS A 834 3.48 -46.82 30.79
C CYS A 834 2.33 -47.81 30.95
N TYR A 835 1.32 -47.73 30.10
CA TYR A 835 0.24 -48.73 30.05
C TYR A 835 -0.05 -49.16 28.63
N ASN A 836 -0.01 -50.45 28.35
CA ASN A 836 -0.22 -51.03 27.01
C ASN A 836 -1.53 -51.84 26.88
N GLY A 837 -2.48 -51.68 27.82
CA GLY A 837 -3.75 -52.44 27.83
C GLY A 837 -3.71 -53.72 28.67
N GLU A 838 -2.54 -54.31 28.87
CA GLU A 838 -2.36 -55.58 29.58
C GLU A 838 -1.44 -55.46 30.79
N LYS A 839 -0.46 -54.56 30.72
CA LYS A 839 0.57 -54.34 31.72
C LYS A 839 0.75 -52.86 31.99
N VAL A 840 0.97 -52.51 33.25
CA VAL A 840 1.42 -51.18 33.69
C VAL A 840 2.89 -51.27 34.07
N LYS A 841 3.76 -50.50 33.43
CA LYS A 841 5.19 -50.37 33.78
C LYS A 841 5.43 -48.98 34.38
N ILE A 842 6.00 -48.93 35.57
CA ILE A 842 6.38 -47.69 36.26
C ILE A 842 7.91 -47.62 36.31
N TYR A 843 8.49 -46.67 35.60
CA TYR A 843 9.92 -46.40 35.53
C TYR A 843 10.26 -45.35 36.60
N CYS A 844 10.89 -45.74 37.70
CA CYS A 844 11.23 -44.86 38.83
C CYS A 844 12.68 -44.41 38.73
N PHE A 845 12.94 -43.12 38.59
CA PHE A 845 14.26 -42.56 38.32
C PHE A 845 14.96 -42.09 39.59
N GLU A 846 16.22 -42.50 39.74
CA GLU A 846 17.22 -41.97 40.66
C GLU A 846 18.33 -41.37 39.79
N SER A 847 18.26 -40.05 39.53
CA SER A 847 19.09 -39.38 38.52
C SER A 847 18.87 -39.98 37.12
N ASN A 848 19.94 -40.26 36.37
CA ASN A 848 19.92 -40.83 35.03
C ASN A 848 19.68 -42.35 34.99
N ILE A 849 19.51 -43.00 36.15
CA ILE A 849 19.25 -44.44 36.28
C ILE A 849 17.79 -44.62 36.72
N TYR A 850 17.13 -45.67 36.23
CA TYR A 850 15.77 -45.99 36.67
C TYR A 850 15.58 -47.47 37.01
N LYS A 851 14.57 -47.73 37.84
CA LYS A 851 14.07 -49.07 38.19
C LYS A 851 12.68 -49.23 37.58
N ILE A 852 12.36 -50.41 37.06
CA ILE A 852 11.05 -50.70 36.49
C ILE A 852 10.23 -51.50 37.51
N LEU A 853 9.00 -51.08 37.75
CA LEU A 853 7.97 -51.85 38.41
C LEU A 853 6.94 -52.27 37.36
N GLU A 854 6.74 -53.57 37.16
CA GLU A 854 5.77 -54.08 36.21
C GLU A 854 4.57 -54.68 36.94
N TYR A 855 3.38 -54.33 36.49
CA TYR A 855 2.11 -54.81 36.99
C TYR A 855 1.33 -55.46 35.85
N ASP A 856 1.00 -56.74 36.00
CA ASP A 856 0.23 -57.51 35.02
C ASP A 856 -1.26 -57.48 35.37
N TYR A 857 -2.03 -56.74 34.56
CA TYR A 857 -3.48 -56.60 34.75
C TYR A 857 -4.23 -57.88 34.37
N ILE A 858 -3.78 -58.61 33.34
CA ILE A 858 -4.46 -59.80 32.83
C ILE A 858 -4.43 -60.95 33.82
N ASN A 859 -3.28 -61.18 34.45
CA ASN A 859 -3.07 -62.31 35.38
C ASN A 859 -3.48 -61.99 36.82
N SER A 860 -3.98 -60.78 37.08
CA SER A 860 -4.43 -60.38 38.40
C SER A 860 -5.88 -60.82 38.67
N ASN A 861 -6.18 -61.20 39.93
CA ASN A 861 -7.56 -61.49 40.39
C ASN A 861 -8.53 -60.31 40.15
N ILE A 862 -8.01 -59.12 39.87
CA ILE A 862 -8.74 -57.90 39.54
C ILE A 862 -9.55 -58.05 38.24
N ARG A 863 -9.00 -58.66 37.18
CA ARG A 863 -9.73 -58.81 35.91
C ARG A 863 -10.96 -59.71 36.07
N LYS A 864 -10.81 -60.82 36.80
CA LYS A 864 -11.93 -61.72 37.15
C LYS A 864 -12.97 -61.01 38.02
N TYR A 865 -12.52 -60.21 38.98
CA TYR A 865 -13.37 -59.42 39.87
C TYR A 865 -14.17 -58.35 39.10
N ILE A 866 -13.51 -57.60 38.21
CA ILE A 866 -14.17 -56.63 37.33
C ILE A 866 -15.19 -57.32 36.42
N GLN A 867 -14.84 -58.46 35.81
CA GLN A 867 -15.75 -59.24 34.96
C GLN A 867 -16.97 -59.79 35.71
N ALA A 868 -16.79 -60.24 36.96
CA ALA A 868 -17.89 -60.72 37.80
C ALA A 868 -18.87 -59.59 38.12
N ASN A 869 -18.35 -58.45 38.59
CA ASN A 869 -19.18 -57.29 38.92
C ASN A 869 -19.89 -56.71 37.69
N ILE A 870 -19.25 -56.65 36.51
CA ILE A 870 -19.90 -56.22 35.26
C ILE A 870 -21.15 -57.08 34.97
N LYS A 871 -21.09 -58.38 35.27
CA LYS A 871 -22.21 -59.29 35.03
C LYS A 871 -23.38 -58.99 35.97
N ASP A 872 -23.11 -58.83 37.26
CA ASP A 872 -24.13 -58.49 38.27
C ASP A 872 -24.80 -57.14 37.94
N TYR A 873 -24.01 -56.15 37.50
CA TYR A 873 -24.53 -54.84 37.09
C TYR A 873 -25.33 -54.86 35.77
N ASN A 874 -24.99 -55.74 34.82
CA ASN A 874 -25.80 -55.94 33.63
C ASN A 874 -27.17 -56.55 33.97
N ASP A 875 -27.23 -57.40 35.00
CA ASP A 875 -28.49 -57.97 35.48
C ASP A 875 -29.33 -56.92 36.25
N ASP A 876 -28.70 -56.01 37.00
CA ASP A 876 -29.35 -54.84 37.58
C ASP A 876 -29.91 -53.89 36.49
N ILE A 877 -29.18 -53.64 35.40
CA ILE A 877 -29.67 -52.83 34.26
C ILE A 877 -30.89 -53.50 33.60
N LYS A 878 -30.86 -54.81 33.37
CA LYS A 878 -32.03 -55.53 32.82
C LYS A 878 -33.24 -55.46 33.76
N ARG A 879 -33.00 -55.45 35.07
CA ARG A 879 -34.05 -55.28 36.07
C ARG A 879 -34.65 -53.87 36.01
N ILE A 880 -33.82 -52.83 35.88
CA ILE A 880 -34.26 -51.45 35.66
C ILE A 880 -35.08 -51.33 34.37
N ASP A 881 -34.64 -51.94 33.27
CA ASP A 881 -35.38 -51.99 31.99
C ASP A 881 -36.76 -52.64 32.17
N ASN A 882 -36.85 -53.72 32.95
CA ASN A 882 -38.12 -54.42 33.21
C ASN A 882 -39.07 -53.63 34.13
N GLU A 883 -38.57 -53.02 35.21
CA GLU A 883 -39.39 -52.16 36.10
C GLU A 883 -39.91 -50.92 35.35
N PHE A 884 -39.11 -50.36 34.44
CA PHE A 884 -39.51 -49.24 33.58
C PHE A 884 -40.68 -49.60 32.64
N TYR A 885 -40.65 -50.79 32.03
CA TYR A 885 -41.71 -51.27 31.14
C TYR A 885 -43.08 -51.37 31.83
N ILE A 886 -43.09 -51.59 33.15
CA ILE A 886 -44.30 -51.80 33.95
C ILE A 886 -44.87 -50.47 34.44
N ASN A 887 -44.04 -49.56 34.97
CA ASN A 887 -44.53 -48.38 35.69
C ASN A 887 -44.65 -47.10 34.85
N LYS A 888 -43.97 -47.00 33.69
CA LYS A 888 -44.00 -45.84 32.77
C LYS A 888 -43.76 -44.45 33.43
N ASN A 889 -43.07 -44.37 34.57
CA ASN A 889 -42.72 -43.12 35.23
C ASN A 889 -41.19 -43.03 35.39
N TYR A 890 -40.59 -41.96 34.87
CA TYR A 890 -39.13 -41.75 34.90
C TYR A 890 -38.65 -41.17 36.24
N ASP A 891 -39.51 -40.46 36.95
CA ASP A 891 -39.13 -39.70 38.15
C ASP A 891 -38.85 -40.62 39.36
N GLU A 892 -39.58 -41.74 39.51
CA GLU A 892 -39.33 -42.73 40.57
C GLU A 892 -38.02 -43.52 40.37
N ILE A 893 -37.62 -43.78 39.11
CA ILE A 893 -36.37 -44.49 38.80
C ILE A 893 -35.15 -43.59 39.06
N LEU A 894 -35.27 -42.29 38.76
CA LEU A 894 -34.21 -41.32 39.02
C LEU A 894 -34.08 -41.02 40.52
N GLU A 895 -35.17 -40.94 41.30
CA GLU A 895 -35.11 -40.78 42.76
C GLU A 895 -34.45 -41.98 43.48
N ILE A 896 -34.76 -43.22 43.06
CA ILE A 896 -34.16 -44.44 43.65
C ILE A 896 -32.64 -44.51 43.45
N TYR A 897 -32.10 -43.91 42.37
CA TYR A 897 -30.69 -43.97 42.01
C TYR A 897 -29.91 -42.66 42.27
N SER A 898 -30.57 -41.50 42.41
CA SER A 898 -29.92 -40.27 42.88
C SER A 898 -29.62 -40.31 44.38
N ASP A 899 -30.45 -41.01 45.17
CA ASP A 899 -30.21 -41.22 46.61
C ASP A 899 -29.13 -42.26 46.92
N LYS A 900 -28.66 -43.00 45.90
CA LYS A 900 -27.45 -43.83 46.00
C LYS A 900 -26.22 -43.09 45.48
N ASN A 901 -25.83 -42.03 46.20
CA ASN A 901 -24.42 -41.64 46.35
C ASN A 901 -23.65 -42.73 47.15
N SER A 902 -23.82 -43.99 46.77
CA SER A 902 -23.14 -45.09 47.42
C SER A 902 -21.75 -45.21 46.80
N GLU A 903 -20.81 -44.42 47.32
CA GLU A 903 -19.38 -44.74 47.21
C GLU A 903 -19.16 -46.10 47.88
N TRP A 904 -19.20 -47.18 47.10
CA TRP A 904 -18.75 -48.48 47.59
C TRP A 904 -17.24 -48.56 47.41
N THR A 905 -16.50 -48.03 48.37
CA THR A 905 -15.05 -48.27 48.45
C THR A 905 -14.79 -49.70 48.91
N ILE A 906 -14.19 -50.51 48.05
CA ILE A 906 -13.68 -51.83 48.44
C ILE A 906 -12.17 -51.73 48.58
N HIS A 907 -11.70 -51.78 49.83
CA HIS A 907 -10.28 -51.83 50.15
C HIS A 907 -9.74 -53.26 49.97
N TYR A 908 -9.14 -53.56 48.82
CA TYR A 908 -8.31 -54.76 48.69
C TYR A 908 -6.86 -54.45 49.04
N SER A 909 -6.42 -54.95 50.20
CA SER A 909 -5.01 -54.92 50.61
C SER A 909 -4.37 -56.29 50.39
N LYS A 910 -3.77 -56.47 49.20
CA LYS A 910 -2.56 -57.28 48.90
C LYS A 910 -2.50 -57.61 47.42
N TYR A 911 -1.54 -57.00 46.72
CA TYR A 911 -1.13 -57.46 45.39
C TYR A 911 0.38 -57.65 45.35
N THR A 912 0.83 -58.56 44.50
CA THR A 912 2.24 -58.88 44.31
C THR A 912 2.86 -57.84 43.40
N PHE A 913 3.96 -57.22 43.84
CA PHE A 913 4.75 -56.31 43.02
C PHE A 913 5.95 -57.09 42.49
N TRP A 914 6.45 -56.71 41.33
CA TRP A 914 7.70 -57.24 40.80
C TRP A 914 8.72 -56.12 40.88
N GLN A 915 9.78 -56.34 41.67
CA GLN A 915 10.82 -55.33 41.92
C GLN A 915 12.05 -55.70 41.10
N TYR A 916 12.45 -54.82 40.19
CA TYR A 916 13.66 -54.98 39.38
C TYR A 916 14.84 -54.21 40.00
N ARG A 917 15.97 -54.88 40.21
CA ARG A 917 17.27 -54.23 40.48
C ARG A 917 18.32 -54.81 39.54
N LYS A 918 18.91 -53.96 38.70
CA LYS A 918 20.10 -54.25 37.91
C LYS A 918 21.11 -53.13 38.11
N GLN A 919 22.37 -53.48 38.23
CA GLN A 919 23.49 -52.54 38.24
C GLN A 919 24.38 -52.91 37.05
N GLN A 920 24.36 -52.12 35.96
CA GLN A 920 25.40 -51.15 35.61
C GLN A 920 25.17 -50.61 34.18
N SER A 921 25.33 -49.29 34.07
CA SER A 921 25.64 -48.41 32.92
C SER A 921 25.22 -48.79 31.50
N SER A 922 24.52 -47.84 30.87
CA SER A 922 24.13 -47.74 29.46
C SER A 922 22.99 -48.66 29.01
N PHE A 923 22.10 -48.10 28.18
CA PHE A 923 20.89 -48.74 27.65
C PHE A 923 21.22 -50.08 26.95
N ASN A 924 21.11 -51.19 27.67
CA ASN A 924 20.89 -52.54 27.13
C ASN A 924 20.28 -53.46 28.20
N ILE A 925 19.08 -53.98 27.89
CA ILE A 925 18.24 -54.75 28.81
C ILE A 925 18.63 -56.23 28.73
N GLU A 926 18.85 -56.87 29.89
CA GLU A 926 18.78 -58.33 30.02
C GLU A 926 17.92 -58.66 31.25
N GLU A 927 17.09 -59.70 31.12
CA GLU A 927 16.00 -60.08 32.02
C GLU A 927 16.45 -61.06 33.13
N LYS A 928 16.00 -60.83 34.37
CA LYS A 928 15.82 -61.85 35.42
C LYS A 928 14.84 -61.34 36.49
N TYR A 929 14.01 -62.25 37.02
CA TYR A 929 12.82 -61.95 37.85
C TYR A 929 13.06 -62.08 39.36
N PHE A 930 12.56 -61.13 40.16
CA PHE A 930 12.36 -61.29 41.62
C PHE A 930 11.00 -60.75 42.08
N LYS A 931 10.42 -61.42 43.09
CA LYS A 931 9.03 -61.26 43.58
C LYS A 931 9.04 -60.52 44.92
N THR A 932 8.31 -59.40 45.07
CA THR A 932 8.21 -58.68 46.35
C THR A 932 6.82 -58.07 46.53
N VAL A 933 6.16 -58.27 47.68
CA VAL A 933 4.79 -57.80 47.92
C VAL A 933 4.82 -56.39 48.50
N ALA A 934 4.08 -55.44 47.93
CA ALA A 934 3.78 -54.14 48.54
C ALA A 934 2.25 -54.00 48.73
N ASN A 935 1.81 -53.07 49.59
CA ASN A 935 0.39 -52.82 49.88
C ASN A 935 -0.01 -51.46 49.29
N GLY A 936 -1.21 -51.34 48.68
CA GLY A 936 -1.82 -50.01 48.44
C GLY A 936 -2.51 -49.72 47.10
N LEU A 937 -3.12 -50.69 46.41
CA LEU A 937 -3.99 -50.40 45.25
C LEU A 937 -5.42 -50.07 45.74
N LYS A 938 -5.98 -48.93 45.34
CA LYS A 938 -7.40 -48.59 45.55
C LYS A 938 -8.14 -48.75 44.24
N MET A 939 -9.29 -49.41 44.27
CA MET A 939 -10.16 -49.56 43.11
C MET A 939 -11.56 -49.07 43.46
N GLU A 940 -12.11 -48.20 42.62
CA GLU A 940 -13.44 -47.61 42.83
C GLU A 940 -14.30 -47.86 41.59
N PHE A 941 -15.55 -48.25 41.81
CA PHE A 941 -16.58 -48.29 40.78
C PHE A 941 -17.48 -47.07 40.94
N ILE A 942 -17.61 -46.29 39.88
CA ILE A 942 -18.43 -45.08 39.88
C ILE A 942 -19.52 -45.28 38.84
N GLY A 943 -20.77 -45.35 39.29
CA GLY A 943 -21.95 -45.27 38.44
C GLY A 943 -22.31 -43.81 38.20
N LEU A 944 -22.44 -43.41 36.93
CA LEU A 944 -22.82 -42.05 36.56
C LEU A 944 -23.91 -42.09 35.49
N ILE A 945 -24.97 -41.31 35.71
CA ILE A 945 -26.02 -41.04 34.73
C ILE A 945 -25.70 -39.68 34.10
N LYS A 946 -25.64 -39.59 32.77
CA LYS A 946 -25.33 -38.33 32.07
C LYS A 946 -26.28 -38.05 30.93
#